data_AF-A0A4T2GWL1-F1
#
_entry.id   AF-A0A4T2GWL1-F1
#
_cell.length_a   1.000
_cell.length_b   1.000
_cell.length_c   1.000
_cell.angle_alpha   90.00
_cell.angle_beta   90.00
_cell.angle_gamma   90.00
#
_symmetry.space_group_name_H-M   'P 1'
#
loop_
_entity.id
_entity.type
_entity.pdbx_description
1 polymer ?
#
loop_
_entity_poly.entity_id
_entity_poly.type
_entity_poly.pdbx_seq_one_letter_code
_entity_poly.pdbx_strand_id
1 'polypeptide(L)'
;MFKMVDAQQVNSQIYGFKIHISATAENYKQVFQIVYPLLVESKVCFKYIEEDSDVLRSFSELESRAESGKYFTIYPNSHIHFLELLEQLYLNIPKDLQGIYILSDRPYKDSNIIFYRYGFFEDHPQYNVNGIPTLEGPNGEIWQDYQKAYFDLPPWIEDVQEPQVFQKSYLAEKYQVTDCLRMSNGGNTYRGFDKETNQEVIIKEARAEVISYEKITKKMLRENEYRYAKHLQASNRTPKTLERVREWINAYYIYEDIRGQNLLDYASPMSLFTYSSDTPSENIDKFQHFLSLTKQLVHFIDYFHKRNIVLNDIHANNFIVSEDNRLHFIDLENSYENENDNLIGIYNEISLKEWNKLNGKLGDCHKLANLLLFLLGRLQIRSGEKYEARLTDDLLSRYGIKTNLSQLISYLLSDEASISVAKEMVENVRVELGQVRCELRTYEHSWPEVSIPIEQLLDSEGLSQYIRWKEDDERLKILIDRESNMGLDGLAGVLVLMEDGALSATHQQYVVTKILDSIVETEYGPSIAYGLGYASPYLTTGVAGVLKALQYIGYPKFLDLSQELVKSLLVEYGQYPDFRQGMLGVADTLLDIFSATMDQKLLTAVEKQLVMVAIKAKYDKKLQKELLYVFSRYGRMKNEFIIKKQTV
;
A
#
# COMPACT_ATOMS: atom_id res chain seq x y z
N MET A 1 3.04 -9.17 -23.95
CA MET A 1 1.91 -9.13 -24.89
C MET A 1 1.75 -10.53 -25.46
N PHE A 2 0.52 -11.05 -25.55
CA PHE A 2 0.30 -12.37 -26.12
C PHE A 2 0.29 -12.30 -27.64
N LYS A 3 0.90 -13.28 -28.30
CA LYS A 3 0.80 -13.49 -29.74
C LYS A 3 -0.16 -14.63 -30.02
N MET A 4 -1.23 -14.32 -30.74
CA MET A 4 -2.18 -15.31 -31.24
C MET A 4 -1.61 -15.99 -32.48
N VAL A 5 -1.80 -17.31 -32.57
CA VAL A 5 -1.54 -18.12 -33.77
C VAL A 5 -2.84 -18.83 -34.09
N ASP A 6 -3.49 -18.40 -35.16
CA ASP A 6 -4.75 -18.96 -35.61
C ASP A 6 -4.52 -20.23 -36.42
N ALA A 7 -5.35 -21.24 -36.16
CA ALA A 7 -5.49 -22.37 -37.06
C ALA A 7 -6.12 -21.90 -38.37
N GLN A 8 -5.85 -22.61 -39.48
CA GLN A 8 -6.53 -22.37 -40.76
C GLN A 8 -8.05 -22.63 -40.71
N GLN A 9 -8.58 -23.14 -39.59
CA GLN A 9 -10.01 -23.27 -39.30
C GLN A 9 -10.38 -22.39 -38.12
N VAL A 10 -11.43 -21.57 -38.28
CA VAL A 10 -12.00 -20.72 -37.21
C VAL A 10 -12.58 -21.62 -36.13
N ASN A 11 -12.08 -21.53 -34.90
CA ASN A 11 -12.67 -22.22 -33.76
C ASN A 11 -14.04 -21.58 -33.44
N SER A 12 -15.12 -22.31 -33.68
CA SER A 12 -16.48 -21.84 -33.38
C SER A 12 -16.89 -22.01 -31.91
N GLN A 13 -16.03 -22.64 -31.10
CA GLN A 13 -16.29 -22.90 -29.70
C GLN A 13 -15.89 -21.68 -28.85
N ILE A 14 -16.83 -21.19 -28.03
CA ILE A 14 -16.69 -19.98 -27.21
C ILE A 14 -16.25 -20.26 -25.76
N TYR A 15 -16.48 -21.49 -25.30
CA TYR A 15 -16.05 -22.00 -23.99
C TYR A 15 -15.77 -23.49 -24.06
N GLY A 16 -14.88 -23.98 -23.20
CA GLY A 16 -14.53 -25.39 -23.13
C GLY A 16 -13.27 -25.61 -22.31
N PHE A 17 -12.67 -26.79 -22.45
CA PHE A 17 -11.35 -27.04 -21.91
C PHE A 17 -10.29 -26.29 -22.73
N LYS A 18 -9.39 -25.60 -22.04
CA LYS A 18 -8.16 -25.02 -22.59
C LYS A 18 -6.95 -25.61 -21.87
N ILE A 19 -5.86 -25.79 -22.62
CA ILE A 19 -4.61 -26.34 -22.09
C ILE A 19 -3.64 -25.18 -21.87
N HIS A 20 -2.97 -25.18 -20.73
CA HIS A 20 -1.90 -24.24 -20.42
C HIS A 20 -0.58 -24.97 -20.30
N ILE A 21 0.46 -24.40 -20.91
CA ILE A 21 1.83 -24.85 -20.70
C ILE A 21 2.53 -23.84 -19.80
N SER A 22 3.15 -24.34 -18.75
CA SER A 22 4.00 -23.58 -17.84
C SER A 22 5.48 -23.73 -18.18
N ALA A 23 6.30 -22.86 -17.61
CA ALA A 23 7.74 -22.95 -17.68
C ALA A 23 8.38 -22.22 -16.48
N THR A 24 9.70 -22.20 -16.44
CA THR A 24 10.52 -21.42 -15.51
C THR A 24 11.34 -20.38 -16.28
N ALA A 25 11.95 -19.43 -15.55
CA ALA A 25 12.90 -18.48 -16.13
C ALA A 25 14.08 -19.17 -16.85
N GLU A 26 14.45 -20.38 -16.42
CA GLU A 26 15.60 -21.10 -16.94
C GLU A 26 15.30 -21.90 -18.21
N ASN A 27 14.07 -22.43 -18.34
CA ASN A 27 13.74 -23.39 -19.39
C ASN A 27 12.68 -22.93 -20.40
N TYR A 28 12.07 -21.74 -20.27
CA TYR A 28 10.98 -21.32 -21.17
C TYR A 28 11.35 -21.32 -22.65
N LYS A 29 12.62 -21.00 -22.99
CA LYS A 29 13.11 -21.08 -24.38
C LYS A 29 13.15 -22.51 -24.90
N GLN A 30 13.52 -23.48 -24.05
CA GLN A 30 13.49 -24.90 -24.39
C GLN A 30 12.04 -25.39 -24.54
N VAL A 31 11.15 -24.99 -23.62
CA VAL A 31 9.71 -25.29 -23.71
C VAL A 31 9.13 -24.76 -25.02
N PHE A 32 9.46 -23.52 -25.40
CA PHE A 32 9.02 -22.93 -26.67
C PHE A 32 9.46 -23.76 -27.88
N GLN A 33 10.72 -24.18 -27.94
CA GLN A 33 11.27 -24.98 -29.05
C GLN A 33 10.58 -26.33 -29.22
N ILE A 34 10.04 -26.90 -28.14
CA ILE A 34 9.32 -28.17 -28.16
C ILE A 34 7.85 -27.95 -28.49
N VAL A 35 7.19 -27.03 -27.79
CA VAL A 35 5.73 -26.87 -27.83
C VAL A 35 5.28 -26.16 -29.09
N TYR A 36 5.98 -25.11 -29.52
CA TYR A 36 5.54 -24.31 -30.66
C TYR A 36 5.42 -25.13 -31.96
N PRO A 37 6.40 -25.96 -32.36
CA PRO A 37 6.27 -26.79 -33.56
C PRO A 37 5.12 -27.80 -33.47
N LEU A 38 4.93 -28.42 -32.30
CA LEU A 38 3.84 -29.37 -32.06
C LEU A 38 2.48 -28.73 -32.28
N LEU A 39 2.25 -27.53 -31.72
CA LEU A 39 0.97 -26.84 -31.86
C LEU A 39 0.71 -26.38 -33.30
N VAL A 40 1.74 -25.96 -34.01
CA VAL A 40 1.65 -25.59 -35.43
C VAL A 40 1.31 -26.81 -36.28
N GLU A 41 1.95 -27.96 -36.04
CA GLU A 41 1.68 -29.22 -36.76
C GLU A 41 0.25 -29.73 -36.48
N SER A 42 -0.22 -29.64 -35.23
CA SER A 42 -1.57 -30.02 -34.83
C SER A 42 -2.67 -29.04 -35.31
N LYS A 43 -2.31 -27.92 -35.95
CA LYS A 43 -3.23 -26.91 -36.48
C LYS A 43 -4.28 -26.45 -35.46
N VAL A 44 -3.85 -26.23 -34.22
CA VAL A 44 -4.70 -25.73 -33.13
C VAL A 44 -4.51 -24.22 -32.95
N CYS A 45 -5.55 -23.51 -32.54
CA CYS A 45 -5.41 -22.11 -32.14
C CYS A 45 -4.71 -22.03 -30.78
N PHE A 46 -3.72 -21.16 -30.64
CA PHE A 46 -3.06 -20.93 -29.36
C PHE A 46 -2.52 -19.51 -29.25
N LYS A 47 -2.24 -19.11 -28.02
CA LYS A 47 -1.46 -17.92 -27.73
C LYS A 47 -0.28 -18.24 -26.83
N TYR A 48 0.74 -17.43 -26.93
CA TYR A 48 1.90 -17.49 -26.06
C TYR A 48 2.45 -16.10 -25.78
N ILE A 49 3.28 -15.98 -24.75
CA ILE A 49 3.98 -14.72 -24.44
C ILE A 49 5.23 -14.63 -25.33
N GLU A 50 5.31 -13.64 -26.21
CA GLU A 50 6.40 -13.56 -27.20
C GLU A 50 7.68 -12.96 -26.61
N GLU A 51 7.55 -11.86 -25.87
CA GLU A 51 8.69 -11.09 -25.37
C GLU A 51 9.26 -11.67 -24.07
N ASP A 52 10.60 -11.82 -24.02
CA ASP A 52 11.33 -12.35 -22.87
C ASP A 52 10.97 -11.61 -21.56
N SER A 53 10.85 -10.27 -21.60
CA SER A 53 10.50 -9.46 -20.44
C SER A 53 9.09 -9.74 -19.91
N ASP A 54 8.14 -10.03 -20.80
CA ASP A 54 6.76 -10.32 -20.42
C ASP A 54 6.63 -11.74 -19.86
N VAL A 55 7.44 -12.68 -20.33
CA VAL A 55 7.54 -14.02 -19.74
C VAL A 55 8.01 -13.92 -18.30
N LEU A 56 9.13 -13.22 -18.06
CA LEU A 56 9.66 -13.04 -16.71
C LEU A 56 8.68 -12.31 -15.79
N ARG A 57 7.94 -11.31 -16.31
CA ARG A 57 6.88 -10.63 -15.55
C ARG A 57 5.75 -11.58 -15.18
N SER A 58 5.25 -12.39 -16.12
CA SER A 58 4.18 -13.38 -15.88
C SER A 58 4.60 -14.46 -14.89
N PHE A 59 5.90 -14.75 -14.80
CA PHE A 59 6.48 -15.71 -13.88
C PHE A 59 6.85 -15.12 -12.51
N SER A 60 6.62 -13.81 -12.32
CA SER A 60 7.02 -13.09 -11.12
C SER A 60 5.92 -12.94 -10.08
N GLU A 61 6.30 -12.50 -8.88
CA GLU A 61 5.36 -12.17 -7.81
C GLU A 61 4.45 -10.97 -8.12
N LEU A 62 4.73 -10.23 -9.20
CA LEU A 62 3.93 -9.11 -9.70
C LEU A 62 2.68 -9.55 -10.47
N GLU A 63 2.66 -10.79 -10.96
CA GLU A 63 1.51 -11.34 -11.69
C GLU A 63 0.42 -11.81 -10.70
N SER A 64 -0.83 -11.77 -11.16
CA SER A 64 -1.93 -12.33 -10.40
C SER A 64 -1.73 -13.84 -10.17
N ARG A 65 -2.16 -14.31 -9.01
CA ARG A 65 -2.09 -15.74 -8.64
C ARG A 65 -2.82 -16.66 -9.61
N ALA A 66 -3.86 -16.16 -10.28
CA ALA A 66 -4.65 -16.92 -11.23
C ALA A 66 -3.95 -17.06 -12.58
N GLU A 67 -3.13 -16.07 -12.98
CA GLU A 67 -2.49 -16.06 -14.30
C GLU A 67 -1.01 -16.46 -14.28
N SER A 68 -0.38 -16.41 -13.12
CA SER A 68 1.03 -16.75 -12.94
C SER A 68 1.38 -18.14 -13.51
N GLY A 69 2.43 -18.17 -14.33
CA GLY A 69 2.96 -19.40 -14.94
C GLY A 69 2.29 -19.83 -16.25
N LYS A 70 1.25 -19.14 -16.74
CA LYS A 70 0.60 -19.47 -18.03
C LYS A 70 1.43 -18.94 -19.21
N TYR A 71 2.35 -19.75 -19.72
CA TYR A 71 3.20 -19.37 -20.85
C TYR A 71 2.50 -19.53 -22.21
N PHE A 72 1.91 -20.70 -22.44
CA PHE A 72 1.00 -20.94 -23.58
C PHE A 72 -0.43 -21.12 -23.08
N THR A 73 -1.40 -20.67 -23.86
CA THR A 73 -2.81 -21.09 -23.77
C THR A 73 -3.23 -21.67 -25.12
N ILE A 74 -3.71 -22.91 -25.11
CA ILE A 74 -4.09 -23.67 -26.30
C ILE A 74 -5.61 -23.83 -26.26
N TYR A 75 -6.25 -23.64 -27.41
CA TYR A 75 -7.70 -23.63 -27.59
C TYR A 75 -8.13 -24.78 -28.51
N PRO A 76 -8.38 -25.99 -27.97
CA PRO A 76 -8.91 -27.11 -28.73
C PRO A 76 -10.24 -26.79 -29.41
N ASN A 77 -10.51 -27.48 -30.52
CA ASN A 77 -11.73 -27.29 -31.33
C ASN A 77 -12.90 -28.17 -30.87
N SER A 78 -12.64 -29.16 -30.02
CA SER A 78 -13.64 -30.08 -29.46
C SER A 78 -13.06 -30.79 -28.24
N HIS A 79 -13.93 -31.47 -27.47
CA HIS A 79 -13.49 -32.30 -26.35
C HIS A 79 -12.57 -33.46 -26.78
N ILE A 80 -12.84 -34.08 -27.94
CA ILE A 80 -11.98 -35.14 -28.48
C ILE A 80 -10.59 -34.59 -28.82
N HIS A 81 -10.55 -33.45 -29.52
CA HIS A 81 -9.29 -32.79 -29.88
C HIS A 81 -8.49 -32.36 -28.64
N PHE A 82 -9.19 -31.92 -27.58
CA PHE A 82 -8.57 -31.60 -26.29
C PHE A 82 -7.84 -32.82 -25.68
N LEU A 83 -8.50 -33.99 -25.64
CA LEU A 83 -7.89 -35.21 -25.11
C LEU A 83 -6.68 -35.66 -25.94
N GLU A 84 -6.80 -35.60 -27.27
CA GLU A 84 -5.70 -35.92 -28.19
C GLU A 84 -4.50 -35.00 -27.99
N LEU A 85 -4.73 -33.68 -27.89
CA LEU A 85 -3.67 -32.71 -27.64
C LEU A 85 -3.01 -32.91 -26.28
N LEU A 86 -3.78 -33.17 -25.21
CA LEU A 86 -3.22 -33.44 -23.88
C LEU A 86 -2.26 -34.63 -23.91
N GLU A 87 -2.67 -35.74 -24.52
CA GLU A 87 -1.82 -36.94 -24.65
C GLU A 87 -0.61 -36.66 -25.54
N GLN A 88 -0.78 -35.98 -26.68
CA GLN A 88 0.33 -35.61 -27.56
C GLN A 88 1.37 -34.73 -26.84
N LEU A 89 0.93 -33.69 -26.13
CA LEU A 89 1.81 -32.83 -25.35
C LEU A 89 2.52 -33.63 -24.27
N TYR A 90 1.80 -34.50 -23.56
CA TYR A 90 2.36 -35.34 -22.50
C TYR A 90 3.43 -36.33 -22.98
N LEU A 91 3.27 -36.88 -24.18
CA LEU A 91 4.23 -37.82 -24.76
C LEU A 91 5.49 -37.14 -25.32
N ASN A 92 5.37 -35.91 -25.82
CA ASN A 92 6.47 -35.20 -26.49
C ASN A 92 7.23 -34.24 -25.59
N ILE A 93 6.61 -33.74 -24.51
CA ILE A 93 7.27 -32.86 -23.54
C ILE A 93 8.03 -33.72 -22.52
N PRO A 94 9.35 -33.50 -22.32
CA PRO A 94 10.11 -34.21 -21.30
C PRO A 94 9.55 -33.98 -19.88
N LYS A 95 9.38 -35.06 -19.13
CA LYS A 95 8.77 -35.05 -17.78
C LYS A 95 9.58 -34.29 -16.73
N ASP A 96 10.89 -34.17 -16.93
CA ASP A 96 11.83 -33.53 -16.03
C ASP A 96 11.81 -31.99 -16.13
N LEU A 97 11.18 -31.44 -17.18
CA LEU A 97 10.98 -29.99 -17.28
C LEU A 97 10.14 -29.50 -16.11
N GLN A 98 10.64 -28.44 -15.47
CA GLN A 98 9.97 -27.76 -14.37
C GLN A 98 9.10 -26.61 -14.88
N GLY A 99 8.08 -26.26 -14.11
CA GLY A 99 7.22 -25.12 -14.39
C GLY A 99 6.70 -24.50 -13.10
N ILE A 100 6.25 -23.26 -13.20
CA ILE A 100 5.47 -22.62 -12.13
C ILE A 100 4.11 -23.30 -12.06
N TYR A 101 3.72 -23.72 -10.87
CA TYR A 101 2.42 -24.36 -10.69
C TYR A 101 1.28 -23.36 -10.88
N ILE A 102 0.37 -23.66 -11.80
CA ILE A 102 -0.79 -22.81 -12.10
C ILE A 102 -1.92 -23.16 -11.13
N LEU A 103 -2.18 -22.27 -10.17
CA LEU A 103 -3.15 -22.52 -9.09
C LEU A 103 -4.59 -22.70 -9.59
N SER A 104 -4.96 -22.01 -10.67
CA SER A 104 -6.31 -22.06 -11.24
C SER A 104 -6.62 -23.31 -12.06
N ASP A 105 -5.63 -24.16 -12.28
CA ASP A 105 -5.68 -25.22 -13.29
C ASP A 105 -5.36 -26.59 -12.70
N ARG A 106 -5.80 -27.63 -13.40
CA ARG A 106 -5.53 -29.03 -13.06
C ARG A 106 -4.25 -29.49 -13.76
N PRO A 107 -3.25 -30.01 -13.03
CA PRO A 107 -2.08 -30.62 -13.65
C PRO A 107 -2.50 -31.91 -14.37
N TYR A 108 -1.97 -32.14 -15.56
CA TYR A 108 -2.25 -33.35 -16.33
C TYR A 108 -1.27 -34.47 -15.96
N LYS A 109 -1.81 -35.58 -15.43
CA LYS A 109 -1.03 -36.73 -14.94
C LYS A 109 0.10 -36.31 -13.99
N ASP A 110 1.32 -36.80 -14.22
CA ASP A 110 2.56 -36.50 -13.48
C ASP A 110 3.39 -35.39 -14.16
N SER A 111 2.81 -34.60 -15.07
CA SER A 111 3.51 -33.47 -15.70
C SER A 111 3.61 -32.28 -14.75
N ASN A 112 4.77 -31.61 -14.74
CA ASN A 112 4.98 -30.37 -13.99
C ASN A 112 4.61 -29.11 -14.80
N ILE A 113 4.38 -29.25 -16.11
CA ILE A 113 4.19 -28.09 -17.00
C ILE A 113 2.91 -28.12 -17.82
N ILE A 114 2.18 -29.24 -17.88
CA ILE A 114 0.93 -29.35 -18.65
C ILE A 114 -0.24 -29.23 -17.69
N PHE A 115 -1.06 -28.21 -17.90
CA PHE A 115 -2.23 -27.92 -17.09
C PHE A 115 -3.45 -27.74 -17.98
N TYR A 116 -4.65 -27.89 -17.42
CA TYR A 116 -5.87 -27.54 -18.12
C TYR A 116 -6.92 -26.96 -17.18
N ARG A 117 -7.84 -26.19 -17.75
CA ARG A 117 -9.04 -25.74 -17.05
C ARG A 117 -10.20 -25.60 -18.01
N TYR A 118 -11.42 -25.62 -17.46
CA TYR A 118 -12.61 -25.24 -18.19
C TYR A 118 -12.80 -23.72 -18.13
N GLY A 119 -13.32 -23.12 -19.19
CA GLY A 119 -13.67 -21.71 -19.18
C GLY A 119 -13.91 -21.11 -20.55
N PHE A 120 -14.19 -19.82 -20.56
CA PHE A 120 -14.37 -19.05 -21.78
C PHE A 120 -13.02 -18.81 -22.48
N PHE A 121 -13.08 -18.77 -23.80
CA PHE A 121 -11.93 -18.47 -24.66
C PHE A 121 -11.79 -16.97 -24.89
N GLU A 122 -12.94 -16.29 -25.03
CA GLU A 122 -13.08 -14.84 -25.16
C GLU A 122 -14.30 -14.35 -24.36
N ASP A 123 -14.38 -13.05 -24.11
CA ASP A 123 -15.54 -12.45 -23.45
C ASP A 123 -16.70 -12.31 -24.45
N HIS A 124 -17.87 -12.81 -24.08
CA HIS A 124 -19.07 -12.79 -24.91
C HIS A 124 -20.23 -12.14 -24.13
N PRO A 125 -20.72 -10.96 -24.55
CA PRO A 125 -21.74 -10.20 -23.82
C PRO A 125 -23.02 -10.99 -23.51
N GLN A 126 -23.40 -11.92 -24.38
CA GLN A 126 -24.60 -12.76 -24.21
C GLN A 126 -24.49 -13.81 -23.09
N TYR A 127 -23.28 -14.12 -22.65
CA TYR A 127 -23.01 -15.04 -21.52
C TYR A 127 -22.64 -14.28 -20.25
N ASN A 128 -22.89 -12.98 -20.20
CA ASN A 128 -22.35 -12.14 -19.15
C ASN A 128 -23.46 -11.77 -18.15
N VAL A 129 -23.29 -12.16 -16.88
CA VAL A 129 -24.20 -11.84 -15.78
C VAL A 129 -23.43 -11.01 -14.76
N ASN A 130 -23.87 -9.77 -14.54
CA ASN A 130 -23.21 -8.80 -13.64
C ASN A 130 -21.72 -8.57 -13.97
N GLY A 131 -21.32 -8.64 -15.24
CA GLY A 131 -19.93 -8.44 -15.66
C GLY A 131 -19.06 -9.70 -15.59
N ILE A 132 -19.64 -10.86 -15.29
CA ILE A 132 -18.92 -12.14 -15.17
C ILE A 132 -19.44 -13.14 -16.22
N PRO A 133 -18.56 -13.75 -17.05
CA PRO A 133 -18.93 -14.84 -17.93
C PRO A 133 -19.56 -16.01 -17.16
N THR A 134 -20.74 -16.43 -17.58
CA THR A 134 -21.65 -17.30 -16.83
C THR A 134 -22.28 -18.33 -17.77
N LEU A 135 -22.32 -19.58 -17.33
CA LEU A 135 -22.99 -20.70 -17.99
C LEU A 135 -24.18 -21.17 -17.16
N GLU A 136 -25.24 -21.55 -17.86
CA GLU A 136 -26.40 -22.23 -17.28
C GLU A 136 -26.33 -23.72 -17.61
N GLY A 137 -26.48 -24.54 -16.58
CA GLY A 137 -26.46 -25.99 -16.64
C GLY A 137 -27.78 -26.57 -17.13
N PRO A 138 -27.80 -27.88 -17.44
CA PRO A 138 -28.98 -28.55 -17.99
C PRO A 138 -30.19 -28.55 -17.03
N ASN A 139 -29.98 -28.34 -15.72
CA ASN A 139 -31.05 -28.30 -14.71
C ASN A 139 -31.17 -26.90 -14.06
N GLY A 140 -30.67 -25.85 -14.71
CA GLY A 140 -30.70 -24.47 -14.21
C GLY A 140 -29.60 -24.13 -13.20
N GLU A 141 -28.57 -24.98 -13.07
CA GLU A 141 -27.38 -24.64 -12.30
C GLU A 141 -26.65 -23.45 -12.93
N ILE A 142 -25.98 -22.61 -12.13
CA ILE A 142 -25.23 -21.45 -12.64
C ILE A 142 -23.76 -21.63 -12.29
N TRP A 143 -22.89 -21.48 -13.30
CA TRP A 143 -21.44 -21.51 -13.12
C TRP A 143 -20.79 -20.27 -13.71
N GLN A 144 -19.87 -19.66 -12.98
CA GLN A 144 -19.22 -18.40 -13.36
C GLN A 144 -17.71 -18.56 -13.54
N ASP A 145 -17.18 -18.08 -14.66
CA ASP A 145 -15.75 -18.06 -14.97
C ASP A 145 -15.13 -16.72 -14.57
N TYR A 146 -14.57 -16.68 -13.36
CA TYR A 146 -13.76 -15.58 -12.86
C TYR A 146 -12.39 -16.08 -12.41
N GLN A 147 -11.48 -15.16 -12.10
CA GLN A 147 -10.11 -15.49 -11.66
C GLN A 147 -10.11 -16.16 -10.28
N LYS A 148 -10.21 -17.50 -10.27
CA LYS A 148 -10.07 -18.36 -9.10
C LYS A 148 -8.62 -18.78 -8.93
N ALA A 149 -8.18 -18.96 -7.69
CA ALA A 149 -6.85 -19.50 -7.38
C ALA A 149 -6.90 -20.97 -6.96
N TYR A 150 -7.85 -21.71 -7.54
CA TYR A 150 -8.05 -23.15 -7.40
C TYR A 150 -8.72 -23.68 -8.68
N PHE A 151 -8.52 -24.97 -8.97
CA PHE A 151 -9.20 -25.65 -10.09
C PHE A 151 -10.69 -25.78 -9.82
N ASP A 152 -11.49 -25.40 -10.81
CA ASP A 152 -12.95 -25.40 -10.72
C ASP A 152 -13.57 -25.82 -12.05
N LEU A 153 -14.65 -26.60 -11.96
CA LEU A 153 -15.43 -27.08 -13.11
C LEU A 153 -16.91 -26.74 -12.90
N PRO A 154 -17.67 -26.50 -13.98
CA PRO A 154 -19.12 -26.52 -13.90
C PRO A 154 -19.61 -27.85 -13.31
N PRO A 155 -20.59 -27.87 -12.40
CA PRO A 155 -21.04 -29.09 -11.72
C PRO A 155 -21.51 -30.23 -12.64
N TRP A 156 -21.92 -29.89 -13.87
CA TRP A 156 -22.39 -30.85 -14.89
C TRP A 156 -21.29 -31.28 -15.87
N ILE A 157 -20.04 -30.86 -15.66
CA ILE A 157 -18.88 -31.25 -16.48
C ILE A 157 -17.98 -32.14 -15.64
N GLU A 158 -17.67 -33.32 -16.16
CA GLU A 158 -16.75 -34.26 -15.53
C GLU A 158 -15.29 -33.88 -15.80
N ASP A 159 -14.40 -34.16 -14.83
CA ASP A 159 -12.95 -34.05 -15.02
C ASP A 159 -12.46 -35.16 -15.96
N VAL A 160 -11.37 -34.92 -16.68
CA VAL A 160 -10.82 -35.83 -17.70
C VAL A 160 -9.83 -36.85 -17.14
N GLN A 161 -9.61 -36.82 -15.84
CA GLN A 161 -8.79 -37.77 -15.12
C GLN A 161 -9.35 -37.97 -13.71
N GLU A 162 -8.84 -39.00 -13.03
CA GLU A 162 -9.28 -39.31 -11.68
C GLU A 162 -9.06 -38.13 -10.71
N PRO A 163 -9.94 -37.98 -9.69
CA PRO A 163 -9.78 -36.98 -8.65
C PRO A 163 -8.40 -37.06 -8.00
N GLN A 164 -7.84 -35.89 -7.69
CA GLN A 164 -6.54 -35.82 -7.02
C GLN A 164 -6.68 -36.40 -5.61
N VAL A 165 -5.93 -37.47 -5.34
CA VAL A 165 -5.83 -38.02 -3.98
C VAL A 165 -4.83 -37.18 -3.21
N PHE A 166 -5.34 -36.34 -2.29
CA PHE A 166 -4.49 -35.59 -1.39
C PHE A 166 -3.97 -36.52 -0.29
N GLN A 167 -2.65 -36.56 -0.13
CA GLN A 167 -2.03 -37.23 1.00
C GLN A 167 -2.31 -36.44 2.28
N LYS A 168 -2.22 -37.12 3.42
CA LYS A 168 -2.24 -36.45 4.72
C LYS A 168 -1.13 -35.41 4.76
N SER A 169 -1.50 -34.19 5.13
CA SER A 169 -0.59 -33.06 5.27
C SER A 169 0.01 -33.09 6.67
N TYR A 170 1.35 -33.18 6.76
CA TYR A 170 2.06 -33.08 8.03
C TYR A 170 1.84 -31.70 8.64
N LEU A 171 1.90 -30.64 7.82
CA LEU A 171 1.64 -29.28 8.27
C LEU A 171 0.23 -29.12 8.85
N ALA A 172 -0.80 -29.69 8.20
CA ALA A 172 -2.17 -29.63 8.69
C ALA A 172 -2.40 -30.52 9.93
N GLU A 173 -1.62 -31.58 10.11
CA GLU A 173 -1.66 -32.39 11.34
C GLU A 173 -1.00 -31.64 12.51
N LYS A 174 0.19 -31.06 12.30
CA LYS A 174 1.00 -30.41 13.34
C LYS A 174 0.56 -28.99 13.69
N TYR A 175 0.18 -28.18 12.71
CA TYR A 175 -0.16 -26.78 12.90
C TYR A 175 -1.64 -26.51 12.63
N GLN A 176 -2.20 -25.57 13.38
CA GLN A 176 -3.53 -25.01 13.12
C GLN A 176 -3.37 -23.56 12.68
N VAL A 177 -3.73 -23.26 11.43
CA VAL A 177 -3.78 -21.88 10.92
C VAL A 177 -5.03 -21.20 11.47
N THR A 178 -4.85 -19.98 12.00
CA THR A 178 -5.95 -19.13 12.48
C THR A 178 -6.21 -17.98 11.51
N ASP A 179 -5.15 -17.41 10.93
CA ASP A 179 -5.24 -16.21 10.10
C ASP A 179 -4.29 -16.27 8.90
N CYS A 180 -4.71 -15.65 7.80
CA CYS A 180 -3.85 -15.39 6.65
C CYS A 180 -3.43 -13.92 6.68
N LEU A 181 -2.20 -13.64 7.13
CA LEU A 181 -1.68 -12.29 7.33
C LEU A 181 -1.34 -11.58 6.01
N ARG A 182 -0.83 -12.33 5.02
CA ARG A 182 -0.48 -11.80 3.71
C ARG A 182 -0.71 -12.85 2.63
N MET A 183 -1.31 -12.43 1.52
CA MET A 183 -1.45 -13.24 0.32
C MET A 183 -0.61 -12.62 -0.80
N SER A 184 0.22 -13.42 -1.45
CA SER A 184 0.99 -12.97 -2.62
C SER A 184 1.14 -14.11 -3.61
N ASN A 185 1.60 -13.81 -4.83
CA ASN A 185 1.92 -14.86 -5.80
C ASN A 185 3.17 -15.67 -5.41
N GLY A 186 4.18 -15.03 -4.79
CA GLY A 186 5.37 -15.71 -4.29
C GLY A 186 5.12 -16.65 -3.09
N GLY A 187 4.00 -16.49 -2.39
CA GLY A 187 3.61 -17.30 -1.24
C GLY A 187 2.87 -16.48 -0.18
N ASN A 188 2.11 -17.17 0.66
CA ASN A 188 1.33 -16.57 1.72
C ASN A 188 2.05 -16.61 3.08
N THR A 189 1.67 -15.72 3.98
CA THR A 189 2.09 -15.73 5.39
C THR A 189 0.89 -15.98 6.27
N TYR A 190 1.00 -16.96 7.16
CA TYR A 190 -0.06 -17.39 8.06
C TYR A 190 0.35 -17.24 9.51
N ARG A 191 -0.64 -16.97 10.37
CA ARG A 191 -0.52 -17.11 11.82
C ARG A 191 -1.25 -18.39 12.25
N GLY A 192 -0.72 -19.04 13.26
CA GLY A 192 -1.34 -20.24 13.82
C GLY A 192 -0.67 -20.67 15.11
N PHE A 193 -0.91 -21.92 15.49
CA PHE A 193 -0.26 -22.55 16.63
C PHE A 193 0.15 -23.98 16.32
N ASP A 194 1.23 -24.42 16.97
CA ASP A 194 1.62 -25.82 17.05
C ASP A 194 0.63 -26.57 17.97
N LYS A 195 -0.01 -27.63 17.47
CA LYS A 195 -1.10 -28.31 18.19
C LYS A 195 -0.63 -29.14 19.37
N GLU A 196 0.65 -29.52 19.42
CA GLU A 196 1.20 -30.31 20.53
C GLU A 196 1.64 -29.40 21.66
N THR A 197 2.30 -28.30 21.33
CA THR A 197 2.92 -27.38 22.31
C THR A 197 2.06 -26.16 22.64
N ASN A 198 1.02 -25.88 21.84
CA ASN A 198 0.23 -24.63 21.85
C ASN A 198 1.08 -23.36 21.66
N GLN A 199 2.30 -23.49 21.10
CA GLN A 199 3.13 -22.33 20.78
C GLN A 199 2.57 -21.59 19.56
N GLU A 200 2.45 -20.27 19.64
CA GLU A 200 2.10 -19.41 18.49
C GLU A 200 3.24 -19.37 17.47
N VAL A 201 2.86 -19.49 16.19
CA VAL A 201 3.80 -19.59 15.08
C VAL A 201 3.39 -18.71 13.90
N ILE A 202 4.41 -18.29 13.15
CA ILE A 202 4.26 -17.71 11.82
C ILE A 202 4.73 -18.75 10.79
N ILE A 203 3.87 -19.08 9.84
CA ILE A 203 4.16 -20.02 8.75
C ILE A 203 4.26 -19.20 7.46
N LYS A 204 5.46 -19.10 6.90
CA LYS A 204 5.67 -18.40 5.63
C LYS A 204 5.86 -19.40 4.48
N GLU A 205 4.95 -19.41 3.52
CA GLU A 205 5.00 -20.19 2.27
C GLU A 205 5.93 -19.51 1.27
N ALA A 206 6.71 -20.30 0.54
CA ALA A 206 7.42 -19.90 -0.67
C ALA A 206 7.09 -20.87 -1.81
N ARG A 207 6.47 -20.35 -2.86
CA ARG A 207 6.15 -21.12 -4.06
C ARG A 207 7.40 -21.32 -4.90
N ALA A 208 7.56 -22.56 -5.40
CA ALA A 208 8.70 -22.89 -6.24
C ALA A 208 8.64 -22.10 -7.56
N GLU A 209 9.81 -21.79 -8.10
CA GLU A 209 10.00 -21.16 -9.42
C GLU A 209 9.38 -19.76 -9.65
N VAL A 210 8.62 -19.21 -8.69
CA VAL A 210 8.11 -17.84 -8.78
C VAL A 210 9.25 -16.84 -8.60
N ILE A 211 9.41 -15.95 -9.58
CA ILE A 211 10.48 -14.95 -9.63
C ILE A 211 10.12 -13.78 -8.70
N SER A 212 11.08 -13.32 -7.91
CA SER A 212 10.97 -12.01 -7.24
C SER A 212 11.73 -10.94 -8.04
N TYR A 213 12.94 -11.25 -8.51
CA TYR A 213 13.73 -10.34 -9.34
C TYR A 213 14.68 -11.09 -10.27
N GLU A 214 14.64 -10.80 -11.56
CA GLU A 214 15.44 -11.47 -12.60
C GLU A 214 15.40 -13.00 -12.50
N LYS A 215 16.47 -13.63 -11.97
CA LYS A 215 16.58 -15.08 -11.75
C LYS A 215 16.44 -15.49 -10.28
N ILE A 216 16.26 -14.53 -9.38
CA ILE A 216 16.07 -14.76 -7.95
C ILE A 216 14.62 -15.17 -7.71
N THR A 217 14.43 -16.40 -7.22
CA THR A 217 13.10 -16.91 -6.87
C THR A 217 12.71 -16.53 -5.44
N LYS A 218 11.40 -16.50 -5.16
CA LYS A 218 10.91 -16.25 -3.80
C LYS A 218 11.43 -17.28 -2.79
N LYS A 219 11.60 -18.53 -3.24
CA LYS A 219 12.19 -19.59 -2.43
C LYS A 219 13.63 -19.29 -2.01
N MET A 220 14.46 -18.72 -2.90
CA MET A 220 15.84 -18.33 -2.57
C MET A 220 15.88 -17.24 -1.51
N LEU A 221 15.03 -16.23 -1.63
CA LEU A 221 14.89 -15.17 -0.62
C LEU A 221 14.47 -15.71 0.74
N ARG A 222 13.47 -16.61 0.76
CA ARG A 222 12.99 -17.20 2.01
C ARG A 222 14.00 -18.13 2.66
N GLU A 223 14.77 -18.87 1.86
CA GLU A 223 15.88 -19.68 2.36
C GLU A 223 16.97 -18.79 2.97
N ASN A 224 17.24 -17.65 2.34
CA ASN A 224 18.18 -16.66 2.86
C ASN A 224 17.72 -16.10 4.23
N GLU A 225 16.43 -15.74 4.35
CA GLU A 225 15.82 -15.33 5.61
C GLU A 225 16.02 -16.40 6.70
N TYR A 226 15.63 -17.65 6.42
CA TYR A 226 15.72 -18.75 7.38
C TYR A 226 17.15 -19.02 7.81
N ARG A 227 18.11 -18.96 6.87
CA ARG A 227 19.55 -19.11 7.14
C ARG A 227 20.05 -18.04 8.10
N TYR A 228 19.75 -16.76 7.85
CA TYR A 228 20.17 -15.67 8.72
C TYR A 228 19.48 -15.71 10.08
N ALA A 229 18.17 -15.93 10.13
CA ALA A 229 17.41 -16.03 11.37
C ALA A 229 17.92 -17.18 12.25
N LYS A 230 18.22 -18.34 11.65
CA LYS A 230 18.81 -19.48 12.36
C LYS A 230 20.20 -19.18 12.91
N HIS A 231 21.05 -18.50 12.14
CA HIS A 231 22.38 -18.09 12.60
C HIS A 231 22.29 -17.07 13.75
N LEU A 232 21.26 -16.23 13.75
CA LEU A 232 21.05 -15.15 14.71
C LEU A 232 20.10 -15.50 15.86
N GLN A 233 19.62 -16.74 15.97
CA GLN A 233 18.59 -17.13 16.94
C GLN A 233 18.94 -16.81 18.42
N ALA A 234 20.23 -16.81 18.78
CA ALA A 234 20.70 -16.48 20.13
C ALA A 234 20.67 -14.97 20.44
N SER A 235 20.41 -14.12 19.45
CA SER A 235 20.42 -12.67 19.57
C SER A 235 19.19 -12.09 20.26
N ASN A 236 18.07 -12.82 20.26
CA ASN A 236 16.73 -12.30 20.56
C ASN A 236 16.36 -11.04 19.75
N ARG A 237 16.94 -10.86 18.55
CA ARG A 237 16.66 -9.73 17.63
C ARG A 237 15.94 -10.16 16.37
N THR A 238 15.76 -11.45 16.16
CA THR A 238 15.07 -12.07 15.02
C THR A 238 14.19 -13.19 15.56
N PRO A 239 13.06 -13.52 14.91
CA PRO A 239 12.27 -14.68 15.31
C PRO A 239 13.10 -15.95 15.30
N LYS A 240 12.93 -16.81 16.31
CA LYS A 240 13.49 -18.17 16.30
C LYS A 240 12.87 -18.97 15.16
N THR A 241 13.74 -19.64 14.41
CA THR A 241 13.34 -20.64 13.42
C THR A 241 12.93 -21.93 14.12
N LEU A 242 11.71 -22.41 13.88
CA LEU A 242 11.20 -23.64 14.48
C LEU A 242 11.44 -24.83 13.53
N GLU A 243 11.02 -24.68 12.27
CA GLU A 243 11.10 -25.78 11.30
C GLU A 243 11.11 -25.26 9.86
N ARG A 244 11.66 -26.05 8.95
CA ARG A 244 11.52 -25.87 7.51
C ARG A 244 10.98 -27.16 6.91
N VAL A 245 9.84 -27.09 6.23
CA VAL A 245 9.13 -28.23 5.68
C VAL A 245 8.97 -28.04 4.17
N ARG A 246 9.20 -29.10 3.40
CA ARG A 246 8.75 -29.16 2.01
C ARG A 246 7.56 -30.09 1.95
N GLU A 247 6.41 -29.57 1.57
CA GLU A 247 5.19 -30.35 1.46
C GLU A 247 4.48 -29.98 0.15
N TRP A 248 3.97 -31.01 -0.54
CA TRP A 248 3.45 -30.88 -1.89
C TRP A 248 4.51 -30.26 -2.82
N ILE A 249 4.24 -29.12 -3.44
CA ILE A 249 5.18 -28.41 -4.33
C ILE A 249 5.90 -27.24 -3.66
N ASN A 250 5.49 -26.84 -2.46
CA ASN A 250 5.91 -25.60 -1.82
C ASN A 250 6.92 -25.84 -0.69
N ALA A 251 7.65 -24.79 -0.34
CA ALA A 251 8.47 -24.74 0.86
C ALA A 251 7.78 -23.87 1.93
N TYR A 252 7.82 -24.34 3.17
CA TYR A 252 7.23 -23.66 4.32
C TYR A 252 8.32 -23.46 5.38
N TYR A 253 8.35 -22.26 5.94
CA TYR A 253 9.34 -21.84 6.93
C TYR A 253 8.59 -21.33 8.14
N ILE A 254 8.79 -22.00 9.28
CA ILE A 254 8.03 -21.81 10.49
C ILE A 254 8.90 -21.10 11.51
N TYR A 255 8.39 -20.01 12.07
CA TYR A 255 9.04 -19.16 13.05
C TYR A 255 8.15 -19.03 14.29
N GLU A 256 8.75 -18.70 15.44
CA GLU A 256 7.96 -18.22 16.58
C GLU A 256 7.22 -16.93 16.19
N ASP A 257 5.99 -16.75 16.69
CA ASP A 257 5.32 -15.44 16.58
C ASP A 257 5.84 -14.50 17.68
N ILE A 258 6.16 -13.26 17.29
CA ILE A 258 6.61 -12.23 18.22
C ILE A 258 5.40 -11.41 18.64
N ARG A 259 4.95 -11.62 19.88
CA ARG A 259 3.87 -10.82 20.47
C ARG A 259 4.33 -9.39 20.67
N GLY A 260 3.65 -8.46 20.02
CA GLY A 260 4.00 -7.06 20.01
C GLY A 260 3.25 -6.28 18.95
N GLN A 261 3.69 -5.05 18.73
CA GLN A 261 3.14 -4.14 17.72
C GLN A 261 4.19 -3.89 16.64
N ASN A 262 3.76 -3.60 15.41
CA ASN A 262 4.70 -3.13 14.41
C ASN A 262 5.29 -1.77 14.85
N LEU A 263 6.48 -1.44 14.33
CA LEU A 263 7.21 -0.24 14.75
C LEU A 263 6.46 1.07 14.46
N LEU A 264 5.64 1.10 13.42
CA LEU A 264 4.88 2.30 13.08
C LEU A 264 3.83 2.61 14.16
N ASP A 265 3.05 1.61 14.53
CA ASP A 265 2.01 1.75 15.55
C ASP A 265 2.64 2.06 16.92
N TYR A 266 3.75 1.40 17.25
CA TYR A 266 4.48 1.67 18.50
C TYR A 266 5.01 3.11 18.58
N ALA A 267 5.49 3.67 17.47
CA ALA A 267 6.05 5.03 17.43
C ALA A 267 4.98 6.12 17.29
N SER A 268 3.76 5.78 16.86
CA SER A 268 2.67 6.74 16.60
C SER A 268 2.42 7.71 17.78
N PRO A 269 2.34 7.26 19.05
CA PRO A 269 2.12 8.13 20.21
C PRO A 269 3.27 9.10 20.51
N MET A 270 4.43 8.92 19.87
CA MET A 270 5.65 9.73 20.06
C MET A 270 5.87 10.73 18.93
N SER A 271 5.05 10.65 17.87
CA SER A 271 5.17 11.46 16.65
C SER A 271 4.63 12.88 16.81
N LEU A 272 5.04 13.77 15.91
CA LEU A 272 4.59 15.17 15.84
C LEU A 272 3.07 15.33 15.73
N PHE A 273 2.34 14.32 15.24
CA PHE A 273 0.88 14.33 15.15
C PHE A 273 0.19 14.43 16.52
N THR A 274 0.89 14.03 17.59
CA THR A 274 0.35 14.04 18.95
C THR A 274 0.83 15.22 19.78
N TYR A 275 1.66 16.10 19.23
CA TYR A 275 2.25 17.22 19.98
C TYR A 275 1.28 18.41 20.02
N SER A 276 1.32 19.16 21.11
CA SER A 276 0.61 20.44 21.22
C SER A 276 1.53 21.53 21.69
N SER A 277 1.47 22.70 21.05
CA SER A 277 2.24 23.86 21.51
C SER A 277 1.90 24.34 22.91
N ASP A 278 0.75 23.92 23.44
CA ASP A 278 0.26 24.33 24.74
C ASP A 278 0.81 23.45 25.87
N THR A 279 1.34 22.26 25.53
CA THR A 279 1.90 21.29 26.49
C THR A 279 3.36 20.93 26.18
N PRO A 280 4.30 21.90 26.12
CA PRO A 280 5.68 21.63 25.72
C PRO A 280 6.41 20.64 26.63
N SER A 281 6.06 20.55 27.92
CA SER A 281 6.62 19.54 28.83
C SER A 281 6.21 18.11 28.45
N GLU A 282 4.95 17.88 28.04
CA GLU A 282 4.49 16.57 27.58
C GLU A 282 5.15 16.18 26.25
N ASN A 283 5.37 17.15 25.36
CA ASN A 283 6.08 16.92 24.11
C ASN A 283 7.53 16.48 24.37
N ILE A 284 8.18 17.02 25.40
CA ILE A 284 9.53 16.60 25.80
C ILE A 284 9.51 15.12 26.21
N ASP A 285 8.54 14.68 27.02
CA ASP A 285 8.41 13.28 27.43
C ASP A 285 8.18 12.36 26.23
N LYS A 286 7.26 12.73 25.31
CA LYS A 286 7.03 12.00 24.05
C LYS A 286 8.30 11.92 23.20
N PHE A 287 9.04 13.02 23.07
CA PHE A 287 10.28 13.07 22.30
C PHE A 287 11.41 12.28 22.96
N GLN A 288 11.47 12.21 24.30
CA GLN A 288 12.41 11.35 25.01
C GLN A 288 12.14 9.87 24.74
N HIS A 289 10.87 9.45 24.66
CA HIS A 289 10.51 8.10 24.22
C HIS A 289 10.92 7.85 22.77
N PHE A 290 10.66 8.80 21.87
CA PHE A 290 11.14 8.73 20.48
C PHE A 290 12.67 8.60 20.39
N LEU A 291 13.40 9.35 21.23
CA LEU A 291 14.86 9.27 21.29
C LEU A 291 15.34 7.92 21.84
N SER A 292 14.65 7.37 22.84
CA SER A 292 14.91 6.02 23.34
C SER A 292 14.75 4.98 22.22
N LEU A 293 13.67 5.07 21.44
CA LEU A 293 13.46 4.22 20.27
C LEU A 293 14.55 4.42 19.21
N THR A 294 14.95 5.66 18.95
CA THR A 294 16.05 6.00 18.03
C THR A 294 17.36 5.34 18.46
N LYS A 295 17.69 5.40 19.76
CA LYS A 295 18.85 4.70 20.32
C LYS A 295 18.74 3.20 20.09
N GLN A 296 17.58 2.61 20.39
CA GLN A 296 17.38 1.17 20.17
C GLN A 296 17.59 0.79 18.70
N LEU A 297 17.08 1.56 17.74
CA LEU A 297 17.27 1.31 16.31
C LEU A 297 18.73 1.43 15.86
N VAL A 298 19.44 2.47 16.32
CA VAL A 298 20.88 2.65 16.00
C VAL A 298 21.70 1.49 16.57
N HIS A 299 21.47 1.10 17.83
CA HIS A 299 22.14 -0.05 18.44
C HIS A 299 21.74 -1.38 17.79
N PHE A 300 20.49 -1.48 17.30
CA PHE A 300 20.00 -2.63 16.57
C PHE A 300 20.79 -2.81 15.28
N ILE A 301 20.93 -1.77 14.46
CA ILE A 301 21.67 -1.86 13.19
C ILE A 301 23.19 -2.06 13.43
N ASP A 302 23.77 -1.42 14.45
CA ASP A 302 25.18 -1.66 14.86
C ASP A 302 25.44 -3.14 15.19
N TYR A 303 24.47 -3.83 15.80
CA TYR A 303 24.58 -5.26 16.10
C TYR A 303 24.79 -6.12 14.84
N PHE A 304 24.05 -5.84 13.76
CA PHE A 304 24.14 -6.56 12.48
C PHE A 304 25.40 -6.18 11.72
N HIS A 305 25.71 -4.88 11.64
CA HIS A 305 26.89 -4.40 10.92
C HIS A 305 28.21 -4.92 11.51
N LYS A 306 28.29 -5.11 12.83
CA LYS A 306 29.42 -5.76 13.52
C LYS A 306 29.60 -7.24 13.18
N ARG A 307 28.54 -7.90 12.71
CA ARG A 307 28.54 -9.29 12.20
C ARG A 307 28.68 -9.34 10.69
N ASN A 308 29.02 -8.21 10.07
CA ASN A 308 29.10 -8.03 8.63
C ASN A 308 27.78 -8.21 7.87
N ILE A 309 26.64 -8.14 8.57
CA ILE A 309 25.31 -8.31 7.95
C ILE A 309 24.72 -6.93 7.66
N VAL A 310 24.30 -6.74 6.42
CA VAL A 310 23.49 -5.61 5.93
C VAL A 310 22.03 -6.05 5.96
N LEU A 311 21.15 -5.22 6.53
CA LEU A 311 19.72 -5.54 6.59
C LEU A 311 19.03 -5.30 5.25
N ASN A 312 19.42 -4.23 4.56
CA ASN A 312 18.96 -3.80 3.24
C ASN A 312 17.49 -3.35 3.15
N ASP A 313 16.56 -3.98 3.85
CA ASP A 313 15.12 -3.65 3.78
C ASP A 313 14.60 -3.02 5.08
N ILE A 314 15.14 -1.85 5.41
CA ILE A 314 14.80 -1.11 6.62
C ILE A 314 13.53 -0.28 6.36
N HIS A 315 12.41 -0.71 6.92
CA HIS A 315 11.16 0.07 7.03
C HIS A 315 10.33 -0.42 8.23
N ALA A 316 9.34 0.37 8.66
CA ALA A 316 8.63 0.14 9.91
C ALA A 316 7.95 -1.25 9.99
N ASN A 317 7.36 -1.74 8.89
CA ASN A 317 6.68 -3.04 8.88
C ASN A 317 7.61 -4.26 9.07
N ASN A 318 8.93 -4.11 8.90
CA ASN A 318 9.89 -5.20 9.13
C ASN A 318 10.38 -5.24 10.58
N PHE A 319 9.91 -4.33 11.44
CA PHE A 319 10.22 -4.32 12.86
C PHE A 319 8.97 -4.57 13.71
N ILE A 320 9.10 -5.43 14.71
CA ILE A 320 8.13 -5.59 15.80
C ILE A 320 8.78 -5.11 17.08
N VAL A 321 8.04 -4.33 17.86
CA VAL A 321 8.36 -4.02 19.25
C VAL A 321 7.55 -4.96 20.12
N SER A 322 8.23 -5.87 20.80
CA SER A 322 7.61 -6.85 21.70
C SER A 322 7.02 -6.18 22.95
N GLU A 323 6.18 -6.91 23.67
CA GLU A 323 5.59 -6.44 24.94
C GLU A 323 6.64 -6.07 26.01
N ASP A 324 7.84 -6.65 25.96
CA ASP A 324 8.98 -6.29 26.82
C ASP A 324 9.84 -5.14 26.25
N ASN A 325 9.30 -4.37 25.30
CA ASN A 325 9.93 -3.21 24.64
C ASN A 325 11.26 -3.55 23.94
N ARG A 326 11.34 -4.71 23.27
CA ARG A 326 12.50 -5.09 22.46
C ARG A 326 12.18 -5.04 20.98
N LEU A 327 13.14 -4.55 20.21
CA LEU A 327 13.06 -4.59 18.75
C LEU A 327 13.41 -5.98 18.22
N HIS A 328 12.56 -6.47 17.32
CA HIS A 328 12.77 -7.66 16.50
C HIS A 328 12.67 -7.29 15.02
N PHE A 329 13.59 -7.78 14.20
CA PHE A 329 13.54 -7.67 12.74
C PHE A 329 13.05 -9.00 12.17
N ILE A 330 11.92 -8.95 11.46
CA ILE A 330 11.13 -10.14 11.11
C ILE A 330 11.23 -10.56 9.64
N ASP A 331 11.98 -9.81 8.83
CA ASP A 331 12.16 -10.09 7.41
C ASP A 331 13.63 -9.90 6.99
N LEU A 332 14.36 -11.01 6.95
CA LEU A 332 15.76 -11.07 6.54
C LEU A 332 15.93 -11.55 5.08
N GLU A 333 14.86 -11.59 4.28
CA GLU A 333 14.91 -12.09 2.90
C GLU A 333 15.98 -11.37 2.06
N ASN A 334 16.07 -10.05 2.25
CA ASN A 334 16.96 -9.16 1.51
C ASN A 334 18.29 -8.87 2.22
N SER A 335 18.52 -9.47 3.39
CA SER A 335 19.77 -9.28 4.14
C SER A 335 20.92 -10.06 3.51
N TYR A 336 22.14 -9.55 3.62
CA TYR A 336 23.33 -10.16 3.03
C TYR A 336 24.58 -9.79 3.80
N GLU A 337 25.66 -10.53 3.58
CA GLU A 337 26.99 -10.15 4.08
C GLU A 337 27.57 -9.06 3.19
N ASN A 338 28.14 -8.00 3.76
CA ASN A 338 28.55 -6.79 3.03
C ASN A 338 29.56 -7.01 1.88
N GLU A 339 30.23 -8.16 1.86
CA GLU A 339 31.17 -8.55 0.78
C GLU A 339 30.46 -9.18 -0.43
N ASN A 340 29.22 -9.62 -0.26
CA ASN A 340 28.39 -10.16 -1.31
C ASN A 340 27.57 -9.04 -1.96
N ASP A 341 27.19 -9.25 -3.21
CA ASP A 341 26.19 -8.41 -3.85
C ASP A 341 24.82 -8.63 -3.20
N ASN A 342 24.03 -7.56 -3.12
CA ASN A 342 22.64 -7.69 -2.70
C ASN A 342 21.88 -8.54 -3.73
N LEU A 343 21.01 -9.44 -3.25
CA LEU A 343 20.19 -10.26 -4.15
C LEU A 343 19.25 -9.39 -5.00
N ILE A 344 18.71 -8.33 -4.40
CA ILE A 344 17.69 -7.46 -5.01
C ILE A 344 17.91 -6.01 -4.54
N GLY A 345 17.69 -5.06 -5.44
CA GLY A 345 17.58 -3.63 -5.11
C GLY A 345 16.21 -3.31 -4.52
N ILE A 346 16.18 -2.60 -3.39
CA ILE A 346 14.95 -2.27 -2.67
C ILE A 346 14.50 -0.85 -3.01
N TYR A 347 13.19 -0.69 -3.19
CA TYR A 347 12.56 0.62 -3.33
C TYR A 347 11.19 0.63 -2.67
N ASN A 348 11.00 1.51 -1.70
CA ASN A 348 9.74 1.72 -0.99
C ASN A 348 9.71 3.16 -0.43
N GLU A 349 8.75 3.47 0.44
CA GLU A 349 8.61 4.82 1.02
C GLU A 349 9.82 5.26 1.87
N ILE A 350 10.62 4.31 2.37
CA ILE A 350 11.81 4.56 3.18
C ILE A 350 13.08 4.42 2.35
N SER A 351 13.15 3.43 1.46
CA SER A 351 14.35 3.10 0.67
C SER A 351 14.27 3.69 -0.74
N LEU A 352 15.20 4.59 -1.08
CA LEU A 352 15.26 5.22 -2.40
C LEU A 352 16.05 4.38 -3.42
N LYS A 353 15.68 4.46 -4.71
CA LYS A 353 16.32 3.67 -5.79
C LYS A 353 17.80 3.98 -5.91
N GLU A 354 18.18 5.24 -5.72
CA GLU A 354 19.57 5.71 -5.74
C GLU A 354 20.46 5.01 -4.69
N TRP A 355 19.90 4.57 -3.56
CA TRP A 355 20.66 3.92 -2.49
C TRP A 355 21.02 2.47 -2.78
N ASN A 356 20.42 1.85 -3.80
CA ASN A 356 20.82 0.52 -4.25
C ASN A 356 22.22 0.48 -4.88
N LYS A 357 22.81 1.65 -5.17
CA LYS A 357 24.18 1.77 -5.71
C LYS A 357 25.23 2.03 -4.62
N LEU A 358 24.80 2.27 -3.39
CA LEU A 358 25.71 2.55 -2.27
C LEU A 358 26.27 1.24 -1.71
N ASN A 359 27.37 1.34 -0.95
CA ASN A 359 27.76 0.25 -0.07
C ASN A 359 26.60 -0.10 0.87
N GLY A 360 26.37 -1.40 1.12
CA GLY A 360 25.22 -1.86 1.89
C GLY A 360 25.08 -1.26 3.28
N LYS A 361 26.17 -1.16 4.05
CA LYS A 361 26.14 -0.55 5.39
C LYS A 361 25.83 0.95 5.35
N LEU A 362 26.37 1.64 4.35
CA LEU A 362 26.05 3.05 4.09
C LEU A 362 24.57 3.22 3.71
N GLY A 363 24.07 2.36 2.83
CA GLY A 363 22.65 2.31 2.44
C GLY A 363 21.72 2.07 3.64
N ASP A 364 22.10 1.19 4.57
CA ASP A 364 21.33 0.98 5.82
C ASP A 364 21.31 2.25 6.70
N CYS A 365 22.41 3.01 6.78
CA CYS A 365 22.43 4.29 7.49
C CYS A 365 21.47 5.31 6.88
N HIS A 366 21.44 5.41 5.54
CA HIS A 366 20.52 6.31 4.83
C HIS A 366 19.06 5.91 5.07
N LYS A 367 18.75 4.61 4.99
CA LYS A 367 17.41 4.06 5.25
C LYS A 367 16.99 4.26 6.71
N LEU A 368 17.91 4.13 7.68
CA LEU A 368 17.63 4.44 9.08
C LEU A 368 17.27 5.92 9.26
N ALA A 369 18.03 6.85 8.69
CA ALA A 369 17.70 8.27 8.77
C ALA A 369 16.29 8.55 8.21
N ASN A 370 15.97 7.94 7.07
CA ASN A 370 14.68 8.12 6.43
C ASN A 370 13.53 7.51 7.24
N LEU A 371 13.77 6.36 7.88
CA LEU A 371 12.84 5.75 8.84
C LEU A 371 12.60 6.67 10.04
N LEU A 372 13.65 7.26 10.62
CA LEU A 372 13.50 8.19 11.75
C LEU A 372 12.66 9.41 11.37
N LEU A 373 12.90 9.99 10.19
CA LEU A 373 12.09 11.10 9.67
C LEU A 373 10.63 10.69 9.41
N PHE A 374 10.41 9.49 8.88
CA PHE A 374 9.08 8.92 8.67
C PHE A 374 8.31 8.75 9.98
N LEU A 375 8.95 8.16 11.00
CA LEU A 375 8.36 7.92 12.32
C LEU A 375 8.13 9.23 13.09
N LEU A 376 9.03 10.21 12.96
CA LEU A 376 8.91 11.48 13.66
C LEU A 376 7.67 12.26 13.23
N GLY A 377 7.38 12.30 11.93
CA GLY A 377 6.22 13.05 11.44
C GLY A 377 6.04 13.01 9.93
N ARG A 378 6.33 11.87 9.28
CA ARG A 378 6.28 11.72 7.81
C ARG A 378 7.17 12.74 7.08
N LEU A 379 8.39 12.94 7.58
CA LEU A 379 9.37 13.89 7.04
C LEU A 379 10.41 13.23 6.13
N GLN A 380 10.18 11.99 5.72
CA GLN A 380 11.11 11.21 4.91
C GLN A 380 11.39 11.89 3.56
N ILE A 381 12.64 11.84 3.13
CA ILE A 381 13.07 12.34 1.82
C ILE A 381 12.60 11.40 0.71
N ARG A 382 12.21 12.00 -0.41
CA ARG A 382 11.84 11.30 -1.65
C ARG A 382 12.95 11.41 -2.68
N SER A 383 12.82 10.66 -3.77
CA SER A 383 13.82 10.67 -4.85
C SER A 383 14.05 12.08 -5.38
N GLY A 384 15.32 12.49 -5.42
CA GLY A 384 15.76 13.81 -5.85
C GLY A 384 15.64 14.94 -4.81
N GLU A 385 15.06 14.68 -3.65
CA GLU A 385 15.02 15.63 -2.54
C GLU A 385 16.31 15.57 -1.70
N LYS A 386 16.60 16.66 -0.99
CA LYS A 386 17.68 16.73 -0.01
C LYS A 386 17.12 17.00 1.36
N TYR A 387 17.71 16.40 2.38
CA TYR A 387 17.34 16.67 3.77
C TYR A 387 17.75 18.09 4.18
N GLU A 388 16.80 18.84 4.73
CA GLU A 388 17.03 20.19 5.28
C GLU A 388 16.97 20.12 6.82
N ALA A 389 18.14 20.07 7.46
CA ALA A 389 18.27 19.92 8.90
C ALA A 389 17.50 20.99 9.68
N ARG A 390 17.51 22.24 9.18
CA ARG A 390 16.83 23.36 9.85
C ARG A 390 15.31 23.21 9.86
N LEU A 391 14.73 22.46 8.92
CA LEU A 391 13.30 22.17 8.94
C LEU A 391 12.95 21.35 10.17
N THR A 392 13.67 20.25 10.43
CA THR A 392 13.43 19.42 11.62
C THR A 392 13.64 20.21 12.91
N ASP A 393 14.69 21.04 12.99
CA ASP A 393 14.95 21.89 14.15
C ASP A 393 13.83 22.91 14.39
N ASP A 394 13.39 23.60 13.33
CA ASP A 394 12.30 24.57 13.41
C ASP A 394 11.00 23.89 13.87
N LEU A 395 10.68 22.71 13.33
CA LEU A 395 9.50 21.91 13.70
C LEU A 395 9.50 21.51 15.17
N LEU A 396 10.62 20.97 15.67
CA LEU A 396 10.73 20.58 17.07
C LEU A 396 10.71 21.79 18.01
N SER A 397 11.35 22.89 17.61
CA SER A 397 11.35 24.13 18.39
C SER A 397 9.95 24.74 18.55
N ARG A 398 9.07 24.56 17.56
CA ARG A 398 7.66 24.96 17.62
C ARG A 398 6.90 24.27 18.76
N TYR A 399 7.32 23.07 19.13
CA TYR A 399 6.73 22.28 20.21
C TYR A 399 7.51 22.36 21.53
N GLY A 400 8.45 23.32 21.63
CA GLY A 400 9.27 23.53 22.83
C GLY A 400 10.43 22.55 22.96
N ILE A 401 10.78 21.81 21.91
CA ILE A 401 11.87 20.83 21.94
C ILE A 401 13.12 21.43 21.32
N LYS A 402 14.15 21.64 22.13
CA LYS A 402 15.49 21.99 21.67
C LYS A 402 16.36 20.73 21.69
N THR A 403 16.86 20.34 20.51
CA THR A 403 17.66 19.13 20.34
C THR A 403 18.69 19.31 19.23
N ASN A 404 19.65 18.40 19.14
CA ASN A 404 20.60 18.25 18.05
C ASN A 404 20.37 16.96 17.24
N LEU A 405 19.16 16.38 17.29
CA LEU A 405 18.79 15.19 16.51
C LEU A 405 19.04 15.36 15.00
N SER A 406 18.81 16.54 14.44
CA SER A 406 19.05 16.84 13.02
C SER A 406 20.50 16.63 12.59
N GLN A 407 21.47 16.76 13.51
CA GLN A 407 22.89 16.47 13.25
C GLN A 407 23.13 14.97 13.06
N LEU A 408 22.47 14.12 13.86
CA LEU A 408 22.52 12.67 13.70
C LEU A 408 21.90 12.26 12.36
N ILE A 409 20.72 12.81 12.02
CA ILE A 409 20.04 12.53 10.75
C ILE A 409 20.90 12.97 9.56
N SER A 410 21.48 14.18 9.62
CA SER A 410 22.37 14.69 8.58
C SER A 410 23.60 13.81 8.40
N TYR A 411 24.19 13.32 9.49
CA TYR A 411 25.32 12.41 9.45
C TYR A 411 24.93 11.07 8.82
N LEU A 412 23.81 10.47 9.25
CA LEU A 412 23.33 9.21 8.71
C LEU A 412 23.01 9.27 7.21
N LEU A 413 22.69 10.44 6.66
CA LEU A 413 22.46 10.67 5.22
C LEU A 413 23.72 11.11 4.45
N SER A 414 24.85 11.29 5.13
CA SER A 414 26.10 11.69 4.47
C SER A 414 26.80 10.51 3.79
N ASP A 415 27.72 10.79 2.88
CA ASP A 415 28.51 9.75 2.19
C ASP A 415 29.52 9.05 3.12
N GLU A 416 29.86 9.69 4.26
CA GLU A 416 30.81 9.17 5.25
C GLU A 416 30.12 8.43 6.41
N ALA A 417 28.81 8.18 6.29
CA ALA A 417 28.03 7.62 7.39
C ALA A 417 28.50 6.20 7.75
N SER A 418 28.64 5.98 9.05
CA SER A 418 28.83 4.66 9.64
C SER A 418 28.00 4.52 10.90
N ILE A 419 27.37 3.35 11.08
CA ILE A 419 26.46 3.14 12.22
C ILE A 419 27.19 3.22 13.57
N SER A 420 28.48 2.87 13.62
CA SER A 420 29.25 2.93 14.86
C SER A 420 29.51 4.36 15.35
N VAL A 421 29.74 5.31 14.44
CA VAL A 421 29.81 6.74 14.80
C VAL A 421 28.42 7.28 15.11
N ALA A 422 27.39 6.88 14.35
CA ALA A 422 26.01 7.27 14.64
C ALA A 422 25.57 6.83 16.05
N LYS A 423 26.08 5.68 16.51
CA LYS A 423 25.91 5.17 17.88
C LYS A 423 26.53 6.09 18.94
N GLU A 424 27.70 6.65 18.69
CA GLU A 424 28.28 7.65 19.60
C GLU A 424 27.49 8.96 19.56
N MET A 425 27.05 9.38 18.37
CA MET A 425 26.25 10.60 18.20
C MET A 425 24.90 10.52 18.90
N VAL A 426 24.18 9.38 18.80
CA VAL A 426 22.84 9.22 19.41
C VAL A 426 22.89 9.29 20.93
N GLU A 427 23.98 8.84 21.56
CA GLU A 427 24.16 8.99 23.02
C GLU A 427 24.39 10.44 23.45
N ASN A 428 24.88 11.28 22.54
CA ASN A 428 25.12 12.70 22.77
C ASN A 428 23.96 13.60 22.29
N VAL A 429 22.84 13.02 21.85
CA VAL A 429 21.64 13.81 21.53
C VAL A 429 21.05 14.38 22.80
N ARG A 430 20.93 15.70 22.86
CA ARG A 430 20.38 16.45 24.00
C ARG A 430 18.92 16.78 23.75
N VAL A 431 18.15 16.83 24.82
CA VAL A 431 16.75 17.27 24.83
C VAL A 431 16.60 18.29 25.94
N GLU A 432 16.28 19.52 25.57
CA GLU A 432 16.06 20.63 26.50
C GLU A 432 14.70 21.27 26.21
N LEU A 433 14.02 21.74 27.26
CA LEU A 433 12.84 22.57 27.11
C LEU A 433 13.24 23.93 26.55
N GLY A 434 12.85 24.18 25.31
CA GLY A 434 13.05 25.45 24.61
C GLY A 434 11.84 26.39 24.76
N GLN A 435 12.04 27.65 24.38
CA GLN A 435 10.92 28.57 24.22
C GLN A 435 10.10 28.20 22.99
N VAL A 436 8.79 28.04 23.16
CA VAL A 436 7.83 27.86 22.07
C VAL A 436 7.83 29.12 21.21
N ARG A 437 8.24 29.02 19.94
CA ARG A 437 8.15 30.12 18.98
C ARG A 437 6.74 30.16 18.40
N CYS A 438 5.95 31.18 18.77
CA CYS A 438 4.51 31.26 18.49
C CYS A 438 4.08 32.27 17.43
N GLU A 439 4.98 33.07 16.84
CA GLU A 439 4.53 34.21 16.05
C GLU A 439 4.55 33.93 14.55
N LEU A 440 3.35 33.92 13.95
CA LEU A 440 3.17 34.22 12.54
C LEU A 440 3.70 35.64 12.33
N ARG A 441 4.94 35.76 11.81
CA ARG A 441 5.44 37.05 11.34
C ARG A 441 4.43 37.59 10.34
N THR A 442 3.91 38.77 10.61
CA THR A 442 3.03 39.49 9.70
C THR A 442 3.77 39.64 8.37
N TYR A 443 3.34 38.89 7.35
CA TYR A 443 3.74 39.17 5.98
C TYR A 443 3.08 40.51 5.61
N GLU A 444 3.74 41.62 5.94
CA GLU A 444 3.29 42.98 5.60
C GLU A 444 3.57 43.27 4.13
N HIS A 445 2.93 42.56 3.21
CA HIS A 445 2.88 42.98 1.81
C HIS A 445 1.48 42.78 1.26
N SER A 446 1.02 43.80 0.54
CA SER A 446 -0.30 43.96 -0.09
C SER A 446 -0.97 42.63 -0.45
N TRP A 447 -2.10 42.37 0.20
CA TRP A 447 -2.88 41.16 0.06
C TRP A 447 -3.51 41.09 -1.34
N PRO A 448 -3.25 40.04 -2.13
CA PRO A 448 -4.07 39.79 -3.31
C PRO A 448 -5.47 39.42 -2.82
N GLU A 449 -6.48 40.17 -3.26
CA GLU A 449 -7.89 39.91 -2.98
C GLU A 449 -8.33 38.73 -3.85
N VAL A 450 -7.93 37.53 -3.43
CA VAL A 450 -8.26 36.29 -4.14
C VAL A 450 -9.17 35.50 -3.24
N SER A 451 -10.33 35.12 -3.77
CA SER A 451 -11.14 34.01 -3.31
C SER A 451 -11.02 32.93 -4.39
N ILE A 452 -10.87 31.65 -4.00
CA ILE A 452 -10.88 30.55 -4.95
C ILE A 452 -12.29 29.94 -4.85
N PRO A 453 -13.13 30.11 -5.89
CA PRO A 453 -14.43 29.45 -5.93
C PRO A 453 -14.27 27.94 -5.81
N ILE A 454 -15.19 27.28 -5.12
CA ILE A 454 -15.12 25.83 -4.86
C ILE A 454 -15.09 25.01 -6.16
N GLU A 455 -15.72 25.51 -7.21
CA GLU A 455 -15.77 24.95 -8.55
C GLU A 455 -14.36 24.85 -9.17
N GLN A 456 -13.46 25.77 -8.81
CA GLN A 456 -12.05 25.74 -9.23
C GLN A 456 -11.19 24.77 -8.39
N LEU A 457 -11.72 24.30 -7.26
CA LEU A 457 -11.06 23.31 -6.40
C LEU A 457 -11.32 21.87 -6.86
N LEU A 458 -12.31 21.67 -7.72
CA LEU A 458 -12.65 20.35 -8.25
C LEU A 458 -11.51 19.82 -9.13
N ASP A 459 -11.26 18.51 -9.08
CA ASP A 459 -10.43 17.84 -10.08
C ASP A 459 -11.26 17.55 -11.34
N SER A 460 -10.96 18.26 -12.42
CA SER A 460 -11.63 18.07 -13.70
C SER A 460 -11.40 16.68 -14.29
N GLU A 461 -10.26 16.04 -14.00
CA GLU A 461 -9.94 14.72 -14.55
C GLU A 461 -10.68 13.62 -13.81
N GLY A 462 -10.60 13.59 -12.47
CA GLY A 462 -11.30 12.62 -11.62
C GLY A 462 -12.82 12.66 -11.72
N LEU A 463 -13.41 13.85 -11.90
CA LEU A 463 -14.87 14.01 -11.99
C LEU A 463 -15.41 13.95 -13.43
N SER A 464 -14.54 13.86 -14.45
CA SER A 464 -14.93 13.85 -15.86
C SER A 464 -15.93 12.74 -16.21
N GLN A 465 -15.85 11.60 -15.52
CA GLN A 465 -16.77 10.47 -15.72
C GLN A 465 -18.22 10.85 -15.41
N TYR A 466 -18.46 11.66 -14.37
CA TYR A 466 -19.82 12.05 -14.01
C TYR A 466 -20.39 13.02 -15.06
N ILE A 467 -19.59 14.01 -15.46
CA ILE A 467 -19.97 15.00 -16.49
C ILE A 467 -20.28 14.31 -17.82
N ARG A 468 -19.50 13.29 -18.19
CA ARG A 468 -19.71 12.50 -19.42
C ARG A 468 -21.09 11.84 -19.47
N TRP A 469 -21.63 11.43 -18.32
CA TRP A 469 -22.91 10.75 -18.21
C TRP A 469 -24.01 11.62 -17.59
N LYS A 470 -23.88 12.95 -17.66
CA LYS A 470 -24.79 13.91 -17.00
C LYS A 470 -26.27 13.79 -17.38
N GLU A 471 -26.58 13.21 -18.55
CA GLU A 471 -27.94 13.02 -19.07
C GLU A 471 -28.50 11.60 -18.76
N ASP A 472 -27.73 10.73 -18.10
CA ASP A 472 -28.07 9.32 -17.85
C ASP A 472 -28.13 9.05 -16.33
N ASP A 473 -29.31 9.28 -15.76
CA ASP A 473 -29.55 9.20 -14.32
C ASP A 473 -29.22 7.81 -13.73
N GLU A 474 -29.51 6.71 -14.44
CA GLU A 474 -29.20 5.35 -13.97
C GLU A 474 -27.68 5.11 -13.91
N ARG A 475 -26.94 5.54 -14.94
CA ARG A 475 -25.47 5.44 -14.95
C ARG A 475 -24.84 6.31 -13.88
N LEU A 476 -25.33 7.53 -13.67
CA LEU A 476 -24.86 8.39 -12.59
C LEU A 476 -25.01 7.72 -11.23
N LYS A 477 -26.15 7.07 -10.98
CA LYS A 477 -26.35 6.32 -9.74
C LYS A 477 -25.34 5.18 -9.58
N ILE A 478 -25.05 4.40 -10.63
CA ILE A 478 -24.05 3.32 -10.56
C ILE A 478 -22.65 3.88 -10.24
N LEU A 479 -22.28 5.02 -10.83
CA LEU A 479 -21.00 5.67 -10.53
C LEU A 479 -20.94 6.14 -9.08
N ILE A 480 -22.00 6.80 -8.60
CA ILE A 480 -22.14 7.22 -7.20
C ILE A 480 -22.01 6.00 -6.28
N ASP A 481 -22.65 4.87 -6.58
CA ASP A 481 -22.61 3.65 -5.76
C ASP A 481 -21.19 3.05 -5.66
N ARG A 482 -20.39 3.17 -6.73
CA ARG A 482 -19.01 2.66 -6.78
C ARG A 482 -17.97 3.63 -6.22
N GLU A 483 -18.33 4.90 -6.04
CA GLU A 483 -17.41 5.90 -5.51
C GLU A 483 -17.02 5.58 -4.07
N SER A 484 -15.72 5.60 -3.82
CA SER A 484 -15.11 5.35 -2.51
C SER A 484 -14.52 6.60 -1.90
N ASN A 485 -14.24 7.63 -2.70
CA ASN A 485 -13.77 8.91 -2.23
C ASN A 485 -14.94 9.84 -1.90
N MET A 486 -14.95 10.37 -0.67
CA MET A 486 -16.01 11.26 -0.19
C MET A 486 -15.63 12.73 -0.27
N GLY A 487 -14.35 13.07 -0.51
CA GLY A 487 -13.88 14.46 -0.64
C GLY A 487 -14.22 15.12 -1.98
N LEU A 488 -13.61 16.27 -2.26
CA LEU A 488 -13.88 17.07 -3.47
C LEU A 488 -13.50 16.36 -4.78
N ASP A 489 -12.59 15.38 -4.73
CA ASP A 489 -12.26 14.58 -5.92
C ASP A 489 -13.22 13.38 -6.09
N GLY A 490 -14.24 13.26 -5.23
CA GLY A 490 -15.28 12.23 -5.27
C GLY A 490 -16.67 12.80 -5.00
N LEU A 491 -17.42 12.20 -4.07
CA LEU A 491 -18.85 12.52 -3.88
C LEU A 491 -19.12 13.97 -3.43
N ALA A 492 -18.26 14.59 -2.63
CA ALA A 492 -18.44 16.01 -2.29
C ALA A 492 -18.26 16.90 -3.54
N GLY A 493 -17.37 16.54 -4.46
CA GLY A 493 -17.24 17.21 -5.75
C GLY A 493 -18.47 17.04 -6.63
N VAL A 494 -19.06 15.84 -6.65
CA VAL A 494 -20.33 15.56 -7.34
C VAL A 494 -21.46 16.45 -6.81
N LEU A 495 -21.54 16.68 -5.49
CA LEU A 495 -22.53 17.61 -4.91
C LEU A 495 -22.36 19.04 -5.41
N VAL A 496 -21.12 19.52 -5.51
CA VAL A 496 -20.82 20.87 -6.05
C VAL A 496 -21.27 20.97 -7.51
N LEU A 497 -20.97 19.95 -8.33
CA LEU A 497 -21.40 19.91 -9.73
C LEU A 497 -22.93 19.88 -9.89
N MET A 498 -23.66 19.23 -8.97
CA MET A 498 -25.13 19.23 -8.97
C MET A 498 -25.69 20.62 -8.64
N GLU A 499 -25.11 21.31 -7.66
CA GLU A 499 -25.57 22.63 -7.22
C GLU A 499 -25.25 23.73 -8.25
N ASP A 500 -24.10 23.66 -8.93
CA ASP A 500 -23.73 24.57 -10.04
C ASP A 500 -24.50 24.27 -11.34
N GLY A 501 -25.34 23.22 -11.35
CA GLY A 501 -26.16 22.84 -12.51
C GLY A 501 -25.39 22.12 -13.62
N ALA A 502 -24.14 21.72 -13.39
CA ALA A 502 -23.35 20.90 -14.31
C ALA A 502 -23.83 19.44 -14.36
N LEU A 503 -24.49 18.97 -13.29
CA LEU A 503 -25.11 17.66 -13.16
C LEU A 503 -26.56 17.76 -12.69
N SER A 504 -27.36 16.75 -13.03
CA SER A 504 -28.73 16.62 -12.53
C SER A 504 -28.78 16.48 -11.01
N ALA A 505 -29.65 17.26 -10.36
CA ALA A 505 -29.86 17.22 -8.91
C ALA A 505 -30.71 16.03 -8.43
N THR A 506 -31.19 15.14 -9.33
CA THR A 506 -32.06 13.99 -9.00
C THR A 506 -31.51 13.16 -7.83
N HIS A 507 -30.19 12.97 -7.77
CA HIS A 507 -29.53 12.12 -6.77
C HIS A 507 -28.88 12.89 -5.62
N GLN A 508 -29.08 14.21 -5.50
CA GLN A 508 -28.37 15.04 -4.51
C GLN A 508 -28.55 14.51 -3.08
N GLN A 509 -29.79 14.20 -2.67
CA GLN A 509 -30.06 13.68 -1.32
C GLN A 509 -29.42 12.29 -1.10
N TYR A 510 -29.36 11.46 -2.14
CA TYR A 510 -28.74 10.14 -2.06
C TYR A 510 -27.22 10.24 -1.86
N VAL A 511 -26.57 11.16 -2.57
CA VAL A 511 -25.14 11.45 -2.41
C VAL A 511 -24.86 11.97 -1.00
N VAL A 512 -25.69 12.89 -0.48
CA VAL A 512 -25.58 13.36 0.92
C VAL A 512 -25.66 12.19 1.89
N THR A 513 -26.69 11.34 1.80
CA THR A 513 -26.84 10.17 2.67
C THR A 513 -25.60 9.27 2.62
N LYS A 514 -25.07 8.98 1.43
CA LYS A 514 -23.88 8.14 1.28
C LYS A 514 -22.63 8.74 1.95
N ILE A 515 -22.45 10.06 1.87
CA ILE A 515 -21.37 10.75 2.60
C ILE A 515 -21.58 10.63 4.11
N LEU A 516 -22.81 10.81 4.61
CA LEU A 516 -23.11 10.69 6.03
C LEU A 516 -22.88 9.26 6.56
N ASP A 517 -23.26 8.26 5.77
CA ASP A 517 -23.06 6.84 6.10
C ASP A 517 -21.57 6.44 6.11
N SER A 518 -20.69 7.28 5.52
CA SER A 518 -19.23 7.07 5.53
C SER A 518 -18.53 7.66 6.76
N ILE A 519 -19.28 8.32 7.65
CA ILE A 519 -18.71 8.93 8.86
C ILE A 519 -18.27 7.82 9.82
N VAL A 520 -17.05 7.95 10.33
CA VAL A 520 -16.44 7.05 11.30
C VAL A 520 -15.94 7.83 12.51
N GLU A 521 -16.03 7.21 13.68
CA GLU A 521 -15.51 7.80 14.91
C GLU A 521 -13.99 7.62 14.98
N THR A 522 -13.26 8.70 15.28
CA THR A 522 -11.80 8.67 15.48
C THR A 522 -11.44 9.26 16.84
N GLU A 523 -10.18 9.13 17.25
CA GLU A 523 -9.69 9.79 18.49
C GLU A 523 -9.79 11.33 18.44
N TYR A 524 -9.88 11.90 17.23
CA TYR A 524 -10.04 13.33 16.99
C TYR A 524 -11.51 13.74 16.78
N GLY A 525 -12.45 12.80 16.90
CA GLY A 525 -13.89 12.99 16.68
C GLY A 525 -14.38 12.41 15.33
N PRO A 526 -15.64 12.68 14.95
CA PRO A 526 -16.23 12.18 13.73
C PRO A 526 -15.46 12.63 12.49
N SER A 527 -15.12 11.67 11.61
CA SER A 527 -14.33 11.90 10.41
C SER A 527 -14.86 11.08 9.22
N ILE A 528 -14.26 11.25 8.05
CA ILE A 528 -14.67 10.60 6.81
C ILE A 528 -13.72 9.45 6.49
N ALA A 529 -14.28 8.25 6.34
CA ALA A 529 -13.52 7.06 6.01
C ALA A 529 -12.78 7.22 4.67
N TYR A 530 -11.53 6.75 4.63
CA TYR A 530 -10.69 6.76 3.45
C TYR A 530 -9.91 5.45 3.36
N GLY A 531 -10.35 4.53 2.50
CA GLY A 531 -9.78 3.19 2.42
C GLY A 531 -10.03 2.35 3.67
N LEU A 532 -9.25 1.28 3.85
CA LEU A 532 -9.43 0.31 4.93
C LEU A 532 -8.81 0.83 6.24
N GLY A 533 -9.66 1.32 7.15
CA GLY A 533 -9.26 1.66 8.53
C GLY A 533 -8.61 3.03 8.72
N TYR A 534 -8.64 3.90 7.70
CA TYR A 534 -8.13 5.27 7.81
C TYR A 534 -9.25 6.29 7.62
N ALA A 535 -9.02 7.50 8.11
CA ALA A 535 -9.87 8.65 7.88
C ALA A 535 -9.04 9.81 7.32
N SER A 536 -9.64 10.63 6.47
CA SER A 536 -8.95 11.74 5.81
C SER A 536 -9.49 13.10 6.25
N PRO A 537 -8.63 14.05 6.65
CA PRO A 537 -9.04 15.42 6.96
C PRO A 537 -9.04 16.36 5.75
N TYR A 538 -8.44 15.97 4.62
CA TYR A 538 -8.09 16.90 3.53
C TYR A 538 -9.24 17.23 2.57
N LEU A 539 -9.05 18.26 1.73
CA LEU A 539 -10.07 18.72 0.76
C LEU A 539 -10.41 17.65 -0.28
N THR A 540 -9.40 17.06 -0.91
CA THR A 540 -9.57 16.12 -2.02
C THR A 540 -10.23 14.81 -1.58
N THR A 541 -9.93 14.37 -0.36
CA THR A 541 -10.21 12.99 0.07
C THR A 541 -11.07 12.86 1.31
N GLY A 542 -11.42 13.96 1.99
CA GLY A 542 -11.91 13.88 3.36
C GLY A 542 -12.81 14.99 3.86
N VAL A 543 -12.83 15.12 5.19
CA VAL A 543 -13.77 15.98 5.95
C VAL A 543 -13.77 17.43 5.47
N ALA A 544 -12.60 18.03 5.22
CA ALA A 544 -12.54 19.43 4.82
C ALA A 544 -13.24 19.68 3.47
N GLY A 545 -13.18 18.71 2.54
CA GLY A 545 -13.87 18.79 1.26
C GLY A 545 -15.38 18.62 1.39
N VAL A 546 -15.79 17.64 2.20
CA VAL A 546 -17.21 17.43 2.54
C VAL A 546 -17.81 18.69 3.15
N LEU A 547 -17.15 19.31 4.12
CA LEU A 547 -17.64 20.53 4.79
C LEU A 547 -17.79 21.71 3.81
N LYS A 548 -16.84 21.87 2.88
CA LYS A 548 -16.95 22.89 1.83
C LYS A 548 -18.14 22.65 0.91
N ALA A 549 -18.37 21.40 0.48
CA ALA A 549 -19.50 21.07 -0.37
C ALA A 549 -20.84 21.27 0.37
N LEU A 550 -20.95 20.83 1.62
CA LEU A 550 -22.16 21.01 2.44
C LEU A 550 -22.48 22.49 2.68
N GLN A 551 -21.45 23.33 2.87
CA GLN A 551 -21.61 24.78 2.94
C GLN A 551 -22.15 25.36 1.63
N TYR A 552 -21.59 24.93 0.50
CA TYR A 552 -21.97 25.39 -0.83
C TYR A 552 -23.43 25.09 -1.17
N ILE A 553 -23.93 23.88 -0.83
CA ILE A 553 -25.32 23.47 -1.13
C ILE A 553 -26.36 23.94 -0.10
N GLY A 554 -25.95 24.64 0.96
CA GLY A 554 -26.88 25.28 1.91
C GLY A 554 -26.53 25.08 3.39
N TYR A 555 -25.70 25.98 3.92
CA TYR A 555 -25.18 25.96 5.28
C TYR A 555 -26.20 25.77 6.43
N PRO A 556 -27.37 26.45 6.50
CA PRO A 556 -28.26 26.33 7.66
C PRO A 556 -28.78 24.90 7.89
N LYS A 557 -28.86 24.08 6.84
CA LYS A 557 -29.36 22.70 6.94
C LYS A 557 -28.34 21.76 7.59
N PHE A 558 -27.04 22.07 7.50
CA PHE A 558 -25.95 21.19 7.90
C PHE A 558 -25.09 21.76 9.03
N LEU A 559 -25.55 22.82 9.70
CA LEU A 559 -24.79 23.52 10.74
C LEU A 559 -24.36 22.58 11.87
N ASP A 560 -25.29 21.82 12.44
CA ASP A 560 -25.02 20.92 13.58
C ASP A 560 -24.02 19.83 13.19
N LEU A 561 -24.21 19.20 12.03
CA LEU A 561 -23.28 18.22 11.49
C LEU A 561 -21.89 18.84 11.23
N SER A 562 -21.85 20.06 10.69
CA SER A 562 -20.59 20.75 10.42
C SER A 562 -19.82 21.04 11.71
N GLN A 563 -20.51 21.37 12.79
CA GLN A 563 -19.91 21.57 14.12
C GLN A 563 -19.40 20.27 14.76
N GLU A 564 -19.99 19.13 14.42
CA GLU A 564 -19.49 17.83 14.87
C GLU A 564 -18.26 17.40 14.07
N LEU A 565 -18.33 17.44 12.73
CA LEU A 565 -17.25 17.01 11.83
C LEU A 565 -16.00 17.89 11.95
N VAL A 566 -16.15 19.19 12.22
CA VAL A 566 -15.01 20.12 12.34
C VAL A 566 -14.05 19.75 13.47
N LYS A 567 -14.50 19.00 14.48
CA LYS A 567 -13.67 18.56 15.62
C LYS A 567 -12.44 17.77 15.15
N SER A 568 -12.60 16.92 14.13
CA SER A 568 -11.51 16.13 13.54
C SER A 568 -10.49 16.97 12.75
N LEU A 569 -10.78 18.24 12.48
CA LEU A 569 -9.90 19.17 11.78
C LEU A 569 -9.07 20.06 12.72
N LEU A 570 -9.31 20.00 14.04
CA LEU A 570 -8.65 20.88 15.04
C LEU A 570 -7.24 20.43 15.44
N VAL A 571 -6.52 19.80 14.51
CA VAL A 571 -5.15 19.32 14.69
C VAL A 571 -4.12 20.41 14.47
N GLU A 572 -3.00 20.37 15.19
CA GLU A 572 -1.88 21.33 15.01
C GLU A 572 -0.91 20.93 13.90
N TYR A 573 -0.83 19.63 13.61
CA TYR A 573 0.09 19.06 12.64
C TYR A 573 -0.64 18.14 11.67
N GLY A 574 -0.25 18.22 10.40
CA GLY A 574 -0.70 17.34 9.33
C GLY A 574 0.49 16.92 8.46
N GLN A 575 0.33 15.78 7.79
CA GLN A 575 1.38 15.20 6.94
C GLN A 575 1.77 16.18 5.82
N TYR A 576 0.77 16.68 5.10
CA TYR A 576 0.97 17.54 3.95
C TYR A 576 0.67 19.00 4.30
N PRO A 577 1.48 19.95 3.79
CA PRO A 577 1.26 21.37 4.05
C PRO A 577 0.43 22.09 2.97
N ASP A 578 0.27 21.52 1.78
CA ASP A 578 -0.31 22.20 0.62
C ASP A 578 -1.83 22.42 0.74
N PHE A 579 -2.38 23.18 -0.22
CA PHE A 579 -3.79 23.55 -0.22
C PHE A 579 -4.73 22.38 -0.49
N ARG A 580 -4.41 21.48 -1.43
CA ARG A 580 -5.36 20.43 -1.86
C ARG A 580 -5.36 19.23 -0.92
N GLN A 581 -4.19 18.73 -0.57
CA GLN A 581 -4.03 17.52 0.23
C GLN A 581 -3.49 17.78 1.63
N GLY A 582 -3.43 19.05 2.06
CA GLY A 582 -2.72 19.42 3.28
C GLY A 582 -3.44 20.41 4.19
N MET A 583 -2.67 20.87 5.18
CA MET A 583 -3.14 21.75 6.26
C MET A 583 -3.70 23.09 5.75
N LEU A 584 -3.23 23.61 4.61
CA LEU A 584 -3.77 24.87 4.11
C LEU A 584 -5.25 24.76 3.70
N GLY A 585 -5.63 23.65 3.06
CA GLY A 585 -7.03 23.41 2.71
C GLY A 585 -7.91 23.19 3.94
N VAL A 586 -7.38 22.51 4.96
CA VAL A 586 -8.04 22.33 6.25
C VAL A 586 -8.26 23.69 6.93
N ALA A 587 -7.20 24.50 7.03
CA ALA A 587 -7.26 25.84 7.60
C ALA A 587 -8.27 26.74 6.86
N ASP A 588 -8.31 26.65 5.54
CA ASP A 588 -9.26 27.38 4.70
C ASP A 588 -10.71 26.97 4.98
N THR A 589 -10.99 25.67 5.13
CA THR A 589 -12.33 25.19 5.54
C THR A 589 -12.69 25.63 6.96
N LEU A 590 -11.74 25.61 7.90
CA LEU A 590 -11.97 26.10 9.26
C LEU A 590 -12.36 27.58 9.28
N LEU A 591 -11.76 28.39 8.39
CA LEU A 591 -12.14 29.80 8.21
C LEU A 591 -13.56 29.96 7.68
N ASP A 592 -14.00 29.10 6.77
CA ASP A 592 -15.39 29.13 6.28
C ASP A 592 -16.39 28.85 7.42
N ILE A 593 -16.13 27.84 8.24
CA ILE A 593 -16.99 27.50 9.40
C ILE A 593 -16.93 28.60 10.46
N PHE A 594 -15.75 29.18 10.68
CA PHE A 594 -15.59 30.32 11.58
C PHE A 594 -16.46 31.50 11.15
N SER A 595 -16.51 31.81 9.85
CA SER A 595 -17.29 32.94 9.33
C SER A 595 -18.78 32.86 9.69
N ALA A 596 -19.30 31.65 9.92
CA ALA A 596 -20.69 31.42 10.20
C ALA A 596 -20.99 31.04 11.67
N THR A 597 -20.00 30.62 12.46
CA THR A 597 -20.15 30.27 13.89
C THR A 597 -19.56 31.31 14.84
N MET A 598 -18.56 32.07 14.41
CA MET A 598 -17.73 32.97 15.23
C MET A 598 -17.02 32.27 16.41
N ASP A 599 -16.80 30.95 16.34
CA ASP A 599 -16.09 30.21 17.39
C ASP A 599 -14.57 30.49 17.35
N GLN A 600 -14.07 31.15 18.40
CA GLN A 600 -12.65 31.50 18.55
C GLN A 600 -11.70 30.28 18.53
N LYS A 601 -12.18 29.09 18.89
CA LYS A 601 -11.36 27.86 18.84
C LYS A 601 -10.92 27.55 17.41
N LEU A 602 -11.77 27.82 16.41
CA LEU A 602 -11.46 27.60 14.99
C LEU A 602 -10.35 28.53 14.52
N LEU A 603 -10.40 29.82 14.86
CA LEU A 603 -9.31 30.76 14.55
C LEU A 603 -7.99 30.35 15.21
N THR A 604 -8.05 29.82 16.43
CA THR A 604 -6.86 29.35 17.15
C THR A 604 -6.24 28.13 16.45
N ALA A 605 -7.07 27.18 16.01
CA ALA A 605 -6.62 26.02 15.24
C ALA A 605 -5.99 26.44 13.89
N VAL A 606 -6.63 27.36 13.17
CA VAL A 606 -6.10 27.92 11.92
C VAL A 606 -4.74 28.58 12.15
N GLU A 607 -4.59 29.40 13.19
CA GLU A 607 -3.33 30.05 13.53
C GLU A 607 -2.21 29.02 13.74
N LYS A 608 -2.50 27.96 14.50
CA LYS A 608 -1.54 26.87 14.77
C LYS A 608 -1.13 26.15 13.47
N GLN A 609 -2.08 25.82 12.60
CA GLN A 609 -1.81 25.20 11.30
C GLN A 609 -0.99 26.11 10.37
N LEU A 610 -1.31 27.40 10.32
CA LEU A 610 -0.60 28.38 9.49
C LEU A 610 0.84 28.60 9.96
N VAL A 611 1.11 28.64 11.27
CA VAL A 611 2.49 28.65 11.80
C VAL A 611 3.24 27.41 11.30
N MET A 612 2.58 26.26 11.35
CA MET A 612 3.17 25.00 10.93
C MET A 612 3.50 24.97 9.44
N VAL A 613 2.56 25.37 8.59
CA VAL A 613 2.80 25.50 7.15
C VAL A 613 3.89 26.54 6.87
N ALA A 614 3.92 27.67 7.59
CA ALA A 614 4.94 28.69 7.42
C ALA A 614 6.36 28.17 7.66
N ILE A 615 6.55 27.27 8.63
CA ILE A 615 7.84 26.61 8.87
C ILE A 615 8.26 25.78 7.65
N LYS A 616 7.35 24.95 7.10
CA LYS A 616 7.61 24.14 5.90
C LYS A 616 7.83 25.02 4.66
N ALA A 617 7.06 26.10 4.50
CA ALA A 617 7.11 27.02 3.36
C ALA A 617 8.41 27.82 3.27
N LYS A 618 9.18 28.01 4.35
CA LYS A 618 10.51 28.65 4.29
C LYS A 618 11.42 28.00 3.24
N TYR A 619 11.22 26.71 2.98
CA TYR A 619 12.06 25.88 2.13
C TYR A 619 11.35 25.46 0.83
N ASP A 620 10.12 25.92 0.58
CA ASP A 620 9.32 25.60 -0.63
C ASP A 620 8.63 26.85 -1.19
N LYS A 621 9.07 27.30 -2.37
CA LYS A 621 8.52 28.49 -3.06
C LYS A 621 7.09 28.32 -3.57
N LYS A 622 6.67 27.10 -3.93
CA LYS A 622 5.29 26.85 -4.38
C LYS A 622 4.36 26.99 -3.19
N LEU A 623 4.73 26.36 -2.08
CA LEU A 623 3.97 26.41 -0.83
C LEU A 623 3.84 27.84 -0.26
N GLN A 624 4.84 28.69 -0.44
CA GLN A 624 4.76 30.11 -0.04
C GLN A 624 3.58 30.84 -0.69
N LYS A 625 3.28 30.56 -1.97
CA LYS A 625 2.16 31.22 -2.67
C LYS A 625 0.81 30.77 -2.12
N GLU A 626 0.65 29.47 -1.91
CA GLU A 626 -0.58 28.90 -1.33
C GLU A 626 -0.79 29.38 0.10
N LEU A 627 0.29 29.47 0.90
CA LEU A 627 0.24 30.00 2.25
C LEU A 627 -0.24 31.45 2.29
N LEU A 628 0.27 32.32 1.41
CA LEU A 628 -0.12 33.73 1.37
C LEU A 628 -1.63 33.92 1.14
N TYR A 629 -2.25 33.05 0.34
CA TYR A 629 -3.69 33.06 0.10
C TYR A 629 -4.48 32.82 1.40
N VAL A 630 -4.23 31.71 2.10
CA VAL A 630 -4.98 31.37 3.33
C VAL A 630 -4.65 32.33 4.46
N PHE A 631 -3.39 32.76 4.57
CA PHE A 631 -2.95 33.73 5.56
C PHE A 631 -3.67 35.09 5.40
N SER A 632 -3.90 35.53 4.16
CA SER A 632 -4.68 36.74 3.87
C SER A 632 -6.12 36.64 4.38
N ARG A 633 -6.80 35.50 4.12
CA ARG A 633 -8.16 35.26 4.61
C ARG A 633 -8.21 35.28 6.14
N TYR A 634 -7.28 34.58 6.79
CA TYR A 634 -7.16 34.56 8.25
C TYR A 634 -7.02 35.97 8.84
N GLY A 635 -6.12 36.80 8.28
CA GLY A 635 -5.91 38.17 8.75
C GLY A 635 -7.17 39.04 8.68
N ARG A 636 -7.96 38.94 7.59
CA ARG A 636 -9.24 39.66 7.46
C ARG A 636 -10.24 39.22 8.53
N MET A 637 -10.46 37.91 8.65
CA MET A 637 -11.44 37.35 9.60
C MET A 637 -11.06 37.63 11.06
N LYS A 638 -9.76 37.59 11.40
CA LYS A 638 -9.26 37.97 12.73
C LYS A 638 -9.57 39.43 13.05
N ASN A 639 -9.37 40.35 12.10
CA ASN A 639 -9.68 41.76 12.28
C ASN A 639 -11.19 41.99 12.45
N GLU A 640 -12.03 41.37 11.62
CA GLU A 640 -13.49 41.44 11.75
C GLU A 640 -13.98 40.93 13.11
N PHE A 641 -13.40 39.84 13.60
CA PHE A 641 -13.70 39.30 14.93
C PHE A 641 -13.34 40.25 16.06
N ILE A 642 -12.16 40.88 15.99
CA ILE A 642 -11.72 41.88 16.98
C ILE A 642 -12.67 43.08 16.99
N ILE A 643 -13.03 43.60 15.80
CA ILE A 643 -13.97 44.72 15.66
C ILE A 643 -15.34 44.37 16.26
N LYS A 644 -15.88 43.18 15.95
CA LYS A 644 -17.15 42.71 16.51
C LYS A 644 -17.11 42.55 18.03
N LYS A 645 -16.02 42.01 18.60
CA LYS A 645 -15.84 41.93 20.07
C LYS A 645 -15.71 43.28 20.76
N GLN A 646 -15.28 44.33 20.05
CA GLN A 646 -15.18 45.69 20.59
C GLN A 646 -16.50 46.47 20.47
N THR A 647 -17.43 46.00 19.66
CA THR A 647 -18.74 46.64 19.40
C THR A 647 -19.91 45.98 20.13
N VAL A 648 -19.66 44.84 20.80
CA VAL A 648 -20.56 44.15 21.73
C VAL A 648 -20.04 44.36 23.14
#